data_AF-H1XRE8-F1
#
_entry.id   AF-H1XRE8-F1
#
_cell.length_a   1.000
_cell.length_b   1.000
_cell.length_c   1.000
_cell.angle_alpha   90.00
_cell.angle_beta   90.00
_cell.angle_gamma   90.00
#
_symmetry.space_group_name_H-M   'P 1'
#
loop_
_entity.id
_entity.type
_entity.pdbx_description
1 polymer ?
#
loop_
_entity_poly.entity_id
_entity_poly.type
_entity_poly.pdbx_seq_one_letter_code
_entity_poly.pdbx_strand_id
1 'polypeptide(L)'
;MKRHMIILLTVFLAFPLLAQENMMVYKRWNIFDVNKVRTQFANTGLLCDGNQQNMALARPPAFEYPAGSGYSWGTGVGVVVGAPIDQDPGAVGGWPDPKADYYAFCDATLDEGPAAFWDEEHFYPYPEFVNGDRALMSDDPETWPAQWPAVYPVLGDPIQFDPVTGWPGFGPNGEQLADQEMFSVVEAWGGTDQFTATGRAYPNFLRTQMIIRGMAWKGTLYEDFIVWVFVVRNIGDAPIHDMRMAIHADFSFIPEFYPGIGYDADRHYYDPKLQLAYGTDDDGYEESPKGGSIPPQDIAWAGVVALEMPGPSTKVATYDAFHFWMEATTERGNGARPDWYFEYNVENLNDPHDSNGDGIDDDFDENGIPDAEEGGPGYYVGEGADGLQTLGSHPFTLAPGQSDTLIFATVFGTSEKDIKVNALRAINLYQSDWEVVDAPPAPVVEAIPGDRKVMLVWSTNSEKDPQFEGYKIYRSADGGQTWGLDSFQDFEGGIHYIPLAQYDLANNIKGNYKTLPEYAWFNLGSDNWDELRRSVVEIDSFQYFNVGDTVNIFIDNNVINGLKYRYYIAAYDSGNGIIGPLENGASNNPAEMNNTVEVIPQAPQARSSLQNVRVVPNPYMVAELWERGLKDHQIQFTGLPEKATIRIFNAAGELIRTLRHDPTTSLTPSICIWDLKNRYNQLIAPGVYFYHVSSAIGEKTGKILIVL
;
A
#
# COMPACT_ATOMS: atom_id res chain seq x y z
N MET A 1 -49.10 -11.20 -74.71
CA MET A 1 -49.15 -9.72 -74.63
C MET A 1 -49.50 -9.33 -73.20
N LYS A 2 -48.49 -9.19 -72.36
CA LYS A 2 -47.95 -7.93 -71.80
C LYS A 2 -48.84 -7.31 -70.70
N ARG A 3 -48.60 -7.79 -69.47
CA ARG A 3 -48.95 -7.15 -68.20
C ARG A 3 -48.28 -5.77 -68.14
N HIS A 4 -49.03 -4.75 -67.75
CA HIS A 4 -48.52 -3.41 -67.50
C HIS A 4 -47.96 -3.37 -66.07
N MET A 5 -46.64 -3.19 -65.98
CA MET A 5 -45.93 -2.93 -64.75
C MET A 5 -45.73 -1.42 -64.66
N ILE A 6 -46.41 -0.79 -63.70
CA ILE A 6 -46.17 0.59 -63.31
C ILE A 6 -44.91 0.58 -62.45
N ILE A 7 -43.85 1.21 -62.93
CA ILE A 7 -42.60 1.43 -62.18
C ILE A 7 -42.88 2.54 -61.17
N LEU A 8 -42.90 2.17 -59.88
CA LEU A 8 -42.83 3.14 -58.79
C LEU A 8 -41.38 3.61 -58.68
N LEU A 9 -41.16 4.90 -58.92
CA LEU A 9 -39.86 5.54 -58.77
C LEU A 9 -39.61 5.75 -57.26
N THR A 10 -38.88 4.83 -56.62
CA THR A 10 -38.43 5.02 -55.24
C THR A 10 -37.28 6.03 -55.25
N VAL A 11 -37.54 7.23 -54.74
CA VAL A 11 -36.51 8.22 -54.44
C VAL A 11 -35.65 7.65 -53.32
N PHE A 12 -34.39 7.30 -53.62
CA PHE A 12 -33.37 7.12 -52.59
C PHE A 12 -33.12 8.48 -51.95
N LEU A 13 -33.66 8.69 -50.75
CA LEU A 13 -33.17 9.72 -49.85
C LEU A 13 -31.78 9.28 -49.40
N ALA A 14 -30.75 9.92 -49.95
CA ALA A 14 -29.41 9.89 -49.38
C ALA A 14 -29.50 10.47 -47.97
N PHE A 15 -29.26 9.63 -46.96
CA PHE A 15 -28.98 10.13 -45.62
C PHE A 15 -27.70 10.97 -45.70
N PRO A 16 -27.68 12.20 -45.18
CA PRO A 16 -26.41 12.88 -44.97
C PRO A 16 -25.58 12.05 -43.99
N LEU A 17 -24.26 11.95 -44.23
CA LEU A 17 -23.31 11.49 -43.23
C LEU A 17 -23.60 12.27 -41.95
N LEU A 18 -24.06 11.59 -40.90
CA LEU A 18 -24.01 12.15 -39.55
C LEU A 18 -22.52 12.35 -39.25
N ALA A 19 -22.14 13.57 -38.88
CA ALA A 19 -20.88 13.79 -38.21
C ALA A 19 -20.84 12.85 -37.00
N GLN A 20 -19.75 12.11 -36.84
CA GLN A 20 -19.52 11.27 -35.66
C GLN A 20 -19.69 12.16 -34.43
N GLU A 21 -20.68 11.88 -33.58
CA GLU A 21 -20.82 12.57 -32.30
C GLU A 21 -19.54 12.30 -31.50
N ASN A 22 -18.97 13.32 -30.83
CA ASN A 22 -17.78 13.13 -30.01
C ASN A 22 -18.13 12.16 -28.87
N MET A 23 -17.63 10.92 -28.93
CA MET A 23 -18.01 9.83 -28.01
C MET A 23 -17.33 9.96 -26.64
N MET A 24 -16.33 10.83 -26.51
CA MET A 24 -15.66 11.15 -25.25
C MET A 24 -16.52 11.94 -24.27
N VAL A 25 -17.76 12.32 -24.65
CA VAL A 25 -18.75 12.89 -23.73
C VAL A 25 -19.10 11.96 -22.56
N TYR A 26 -18.77 10.67 -22.66
CA TYR A 26 -18.96 9.67 -21.61
C TYR A 26 -17.69 9.41 -20.77
N LYS A 27 -16.57 10.08 -21.07
CA LYS A 27 -15.38 10.06 -20.22
C LYS A 27 -15.73 10.60 -18.83
N ARG A 28 -15.36 9.86 -17.80
CA ARG A 28 -15.53 10.22 -16.41
C ARG A 28 -14.26 9.93 -15.65
N TRP A 29 -14.03 10.75 -14.63
CA TRP A 29 -12.92 10.61 -13.71
C TRP A 29 -13.44 10.19 -12.34
N ASN A 30 -12.64 9.42 -11.62
CA ASN A 30 -12.85 9.18 -10.19
C ASN A 30 -11.50 8.94 -9.52
N ILE A 31 -11.51 8.69 -8.21
CA ILE A 31 -10.30 8.56 -7.40
C ILE A 31 -10.25 7.16 -6.79
N PHE A 32 -9.12 6.47 -6.97
CA PHE A 32 -8.70 5.41 -6.07
C PHE A 32 -8.09 6.03 -4.82
N ASP A 33 -8.63 5.68 -3.66
CA ASP A 33 -8.21 6.21 -2.37
C ASP A 33 -8.31 5.11 -1.31
N VAL A 34 -7.37 4.16 -1.42
CA VAL A 34 -7.24 3.03 -0.49
C VAL A 34 -5.78 2.88 -0.08
N ASN A 35 -5.55 2.88 1.23
CA ASN A 35 -4.23 2.79 1.87
C ASN A 35 -3.27 3.94 1.53
N LYS A 36 -2.06 3.65 1.01
CA LYS A 36 -1.00 4.64 0.77
C LYS A 36 -0.87 5.05 -0.69
N VAL A 37 -1.57 4.45 -1.62
CA VAL A 37 -1.54 4.87 -3.03
C VAL A 37 -2.86 5.53 -3.37
N ARG A 38 -2.81 6.75 -3.90
CA ARG A 38 -4.01 7.50 -4.28
C ARG A 38 -3.86 8.08 -5.67
N THR A 39 -4.82 7.84 -6.57
CA THR A 39 -4.73 8.35 -7.95
C THR A 39 -6.10 8.68 -8.52
N GLN A 40 -6.19 9.74 -9.32
CA GLN A 40 -7.31 9.96 -10.22
C GLN A 40 -7.14 9.08 -11.46
N PHE A 41 -8.21 8.41 -11.87
CA PHE A 41 -8.23 7.61 -13.09
C PHE A 41 -9.43 7.98 -13.95
N ALA A 42 -9.32 7.73 -15.24
CA ALA A 42 -10.40 7.86 -16.20
C ALA A 42 -10.97 6.48 -16.56
N ASN A 43 -12.28 6.41 -16.80
CA ASN A 43 -12.93 5.20 -17.30
C ASN A 43 -12.56 4.84 -18.75
N THR A 44 -11.60 5.55 -19.36
CA THR A 44 -11.01 5.30 -20.68
C THR A 44 -9.79 4.37 -20.61
N GLY A 45 -9.22 4.17 -19.42
CA GLY A 45 -8.00 3.36 -19.20
C GLY A 45 -6.77 4.15 -18.81
N LEU A 46 -6.86 5.48 -18.73
CA LEU A 46 -5.83 6.36 -18.18
C LEU A 46 -5.85 6.32 -16.65
N LEU A 47 -4.73 5.95 -16.02
CA LEU A 47 -4.66 5.61 -14.59
C LEU A 47 -4.13 6.75 -13.70
N CYS A 48 -3.61 7.80 -14.33
CA CYS A 48 -3.25 9.08 -13.73
C CYS A 48 -3.18 10.15 -14.81
N ASP A 49 -3.25 11.41 -14.43
CA ASP A 49 -2.98 12.55 -15.32
C ASP A 49 -2.29 13.64 -14.51
N GLY A 50 -0.96 13.56 -14.48
CA GLY A 50 -0.11 14.55 -13.81
C GLY A 50 0.04 15.85 -14.61
N ASN A 51 -0.34 15.86 -15.89
CA ASN A 51 -0.11 16.89 -16.91
C ASN A 51 1.04 17.87 -16.60
N GLN A 52 2.25 17.39 -16.88
CA GLN A 52 3.47 18.12 -16.59
C GLN A 52 3.70 19.35 -17.48
N GLN A 53 3.14 19.36 -18.69
CA GLN A 53 3.34 20.46 -19.64
C GLN A 53 2.33 21.61 -19.43
N ASN A 54 1.20 21.31 -18.78
CA ASN A 54 0.15 22.26 -18.43
C ASN A 54 -0.52 21.88 -17.10
N MET A 55 0.08 22.32 -16.00
CA MET A 55 -0.44 22.11 -14.63
C MET A 55 -1.93 22.45 -14.44
N ALA A 56 -2.49 23.39 -15.22
CA ALA A 56 -3.90 23.75 -15.10
C ALA A 56 -4.85 22.66 -15.65
N LEU A 57 -4.32 21.72 -16.44
CA LEU A 57 -5.02 20.55 -16.97
C LEU A 57 -4.75 19.28 -16.17
N ALA A 58 -3.72 19.28 -15.30
CA ALA A 58 -3.38 18.17 -14.42
C ALA A 58 -4.54 17.80 -13.49
N ARG A 59 -4.60 16.53 -13.10
CA ARG A 59 -5.64 15.94 -12.26
C ARG A 59 -5.06 15.29 -11.01
N PRO A 60 -4.57 16.08 -10.05
CA PRO A 60 -4.06 15.53 -8.79
C PRO A 60 -5.20 14.94 -7.92
N PRO A 61 -4.96 13.84 -7.20
CA PRO A 61 -3.69 13.13 -7.08
C PRO A 61 -3.39 12.29 -8.33
N ALA A 62 -2.14 12.29 -8.78
CA ALA A 62 -1.66 11.46 -9.89
C ALA A 62 -0.60 10.50 -9.33
N PHE A 63 -1.05 9.32 -8.89
CA PHE A 63 -0.26 8.42 -8.05
C PHE A 63 0.45 9.13 -6.89
N GLU A 64 -0.34 9.72 -5.99
CA GLU A 64 0.14 10.28 -4.74
C GLU A 64 0.60 9.16 -3.79
N TYR A 65 1.85 9.26 -3.33
CA TYR A 65 2.45 8.30 -2.41
C TYR A 65 3.39 8.96 -1.39
N PRO A 66 3.30 8.62 -0.08
CA PRO A 66 2.16 7.95 0.54
C PRO A 66 0.92 8.86 0.51
N ALA A 67 -0.29 8.29 0.47
CA ALA A 67 -1.54 9.04 0.41
C ALA A 67 -1.64 10.07 1.55
N GLY A 68 -2.00 11.31 1.21
CA GLY A 68 -1.99 12.46 2.11
C GLY A 68 -0.66 13.21 2.17
N SER A 69 0.40 12.72 1.50
CA SER A 69 1.69 13.42 1.38
C SER A 69 1.59 14.66 0.51
N GLY A 70 0.66 14.72 -0.45
CA GLY A 70 0.61 15.74 -1.49
C GLY A 70 1.75 15.67 -2.51
N TYR A 71 2.50 14.57 -2.57
CA TYR A 71 3.52 14.30 -3.59
C TYR A 71 2.97 13.29 -4.59
N SER A 72 2.80 13.72 -5.85
CA SER A 72 2.31 12.91 -6.97
C SER A 72 3.48 12.55 -7.88
N TRP A 73 3.54 11.30 -8.32
CA TRP A 73 4.68 10.73 -9.06
C TRP A 73 4.29 10.24 -10.46
N GLY A 74 3.00 10.24 -10.80
CA GLY A 74 2.51 9.75 -12.08
C GLY A 74 2.25 10.89 -13.06
N THR A 75 2.71 10.73 -14.29
CA THR A 75 2.39 11.63 -15.40
C THR A 75 1.32 11.01 -16.28
N GLY A 76 1.60 9.82 -16.83
CA GLY A 76 0.68 9.03 -17.64
C GLY A 76 0.93 7.53 -17.48
N VAL A 77 -0.07 6.78 -17.03
CA VAL A 77 0.04 5.32 -16.94
C VAL A 77 -1.22 4.68 -17.52
N GLY A 78 -1.05 3.60 -18.28
CA GLY A 78 -2.14 2.90 -18.93
C GLY A 78 -1.64 1.88 -19.93
N VAL A 79 -2.45 1.61 -20.97
CA VAL A 79 -2.17 0.52 -21.92
C VAL A 79 -2.15 1.01 -23.36
N VAL A 80 -1.29 0.36 -24.12
CA VAL A 80 -1.13 0.53 -25.57
C VAL A 80 -1.45 -0.78 -26.26
N VAL A 81 -2.16 -0.71 -27.38
CA VAL A 81 -2.58 -1.86 -28.17
C VAL A 81 -2.35 -1.57 -29.64
N GLY A 82 -1.65 -2.46 -30.33
CA GLY A 82 -1.41 -2.29 -31.76
C GLY A 82 -1.23 -3.60 -32.50
N ALA A 83 -1.36 -3.52 -33.81
CA ALA A 83 -1.05 -4.60 -34.73
C ALA A 83 -0.56 -4.04 -36.08
N PRO A 84 0.21 -4.82 -36.85
CA PRO A 84 0.62 -4.45 -38.22
C PRO A 84 -0.57 -4.04 -39.09
N ILE A 85 -0.42 -3.07 -40.00
CA ILE A 85 -1.54 -2.52 -40.80
C ILE A 85 -2.13 -3.49 -41.83
N ASP A 86 -1.45 -4.57 -42.17
CA ASP A 86 -1.90 -5.58 -43.13
C ASP A 86 -2.98 -6.53 -42.55
N GLN A 87 -3.85 -5.97 -41.71
CA GLN A 87 -5.04 -6.64 -41.22
C GLN A 87 -6.13 -6.70 -42.30
N ASP A 88 -7.04 -7.65 -42.12
CA ASP A 88 -8.29 -7.68 -42.87
C ASP A 88 -9.14 -6.43 -42.54
N PRO A 89 -9.83 -5.82 -43.52
CA PRO A 89 -10.72 -4.68 -43.27
C PRO A 89 -11.79 -4.92 -42.19
N GLY A 90 -12.13 -6.18 -41.89
CA GLY A 90 -13.03 -6.54 -40.80
C GLY A 90 -12.42 -6.45 -39.40
N ALA A 91 -11.09 -6.38 -39.29
CA ALA A 91 -10.33 -6.29 -38.04
C ALA A 91 -9.99 -4.84 -37.66
N VAL A 92 -10.11 -3.89 -38.59
CA VAL A 92 -9.77 -2.47 -38.39
C VAL A 92 -10.95 -1.54 -38.69
N GLY A 93 -11.00 -0.42 -37.99
CA GLY A 93 -11.86 0.73 -38.31
C GLY A 93 -11.07 1.84 -39.01
N GLY A 94 -11.78 2.87 -39.49
CA GLY A 94 -11.17 4.01 -40.19
C GLY A 94 -11.25 3.91 -41.72
N TRP A 95 -10.62 4.87 -42.41
CA TRP A 95 -10.52 4.86 -43.87
C TRP A 95 -9.08 4.54 -44.25
N PRO A 96 -8.81 3.55 -45.13
CA PRO A 96 -7.45 3.27 -45.56
C PRO A 96 -6.87 4.50 -46.28
N ASP A 97 -5.94 5.20 -45.63
CA ASP A 97 -5.13 6.21 -46.28
C ASP A 97 -3.98 5.51 -47.02
N PRO A 98 -3.89 5.61 -48.36
CA PRO A 98 -2.75 5.08 -49.11
C PRO A 98 -1.40 5.74 -48.77
N LYS A 99 -1.39 6.74 -47.88
CA LYS A 99 -0.22 7.37 -47.26
C LYS A 99 -0.15 7.20 -45.73
N ALA A 100 -1.06 6.43 -45.12
CA ALA A 100 -0.90 6.04 -43.71
C ALA A 100 0.24 5.03 -43.62
N ASP A 101 1.15 5.28 -42.68
CA ASP A 101 2.33 4.47 -42.45
C ASP A 101 1.99 3.36 -41.41
N TYR A 102 2.08 2.10 -41.88
CA TYR A 102 2.40 0.81 -41.23
C TYR A 102 1.65 0.17 -40.04
N TYR A 103 0.88 0.85 -39.18
CA TYR A 103 0.19 0.17 -38.05
C TYR A 103 -1.28 0.57 -37.81
N ALA A 104 -2.07 -0.34 -37.23
CA ALA A 104 -3.37 -0.05 -36.64
C ALA A 104 -3.22 0.01 -35.11
N PHE A 105 -3.60 1.13 -34.51
CA PHE A 105 -3.15 1.50 -33.16
C PHE A 105 -4.30 2.04 -32.30
N CYS A 106 -4.28 1.70 -31.01
CA CYS A 106 -5.16 2.23 -29.98
C CYS A 106 -4.40 2.32 -28.65
N ASP A 107 -4.56 3.42 -27.93
CA ASP A 107 -3.98 3.60 -26.60
C ASP A 107 -4.94 4.34 -25.67
N ALA A 108 -4.60 4.27 -24.39
CA ALA A 108 -5.27 4.99 -23.33
C ALA A 108 -4.40 6.12 -22.73
N THR A 109 -3.23 6.44 -23.30
CA THR A 109 -2.20 7.28 -22.64
C THR A 109 -1.43 8.22 -23.56
N LEU A 110 -1.29 7.91 -24.85
CA LEU A 110 -0.42 8.63 -25.79
C LEU A 110 -1.15 9.85 -26.36
N ASP A 111 -1.10 10.95 -25.62
CA ASP A 111 -1.16 12.30 -26.20
C ASP A 111 -0.46 13.32 -25.30
N GLU A 112 0.86 13.21 -25.22
CA GLU A 112 1.69 14.32 -24.76
C GLU A 112 1.99 15.24 -25.95
N GLY A 113 0.98 15.76 -26.64
CA GLY A 113 1.15 16.86 -27.60
C GLY A 113 1.22 18.22 -26.91
N PRO A 114 1.52 19.34 -27.61
CA PRO A 114 1.41 20.67 -27.02
C PRO A 114 -0.02 20.88 -26.47
N ALA A 115 -0.12 21.36 -25.23
CA ALA A 115 -1.27 21.65 -24.34
C ALA A 115 -2.71 21.86 -24.88
N ALA A 116 -2.92 22.04 -26.18
CA ALA A 116 -4.21 22.11 -26.86
C ALA A 116 -4.74 20.76 -27.38
N PHE A 117 -3.94 19.68 -27.33
CA PHE A 117 -4.32 18.36 -27.88
C PHE A 117 -4.74 17.32 -26.83
N TRP A 118 -4.26 17.42 -25.57
CA TRP A 118 -4.41 16.60 -24.33
C TRP A 118 -5.74 15.89 -23.96
N ASP A 119 -6.70 15.76 -24.86
CA ASP A 119 -8.05 15.25 -24.61
C ASP A 119 -8.36 13.96 -25.42
N GLU A 120 -7.34 13.26 -25.92
CA GLU A 120 -7.56 12.20 -26.91
C GLU A 120 -7.07 10.80 -26.50
N GLU A 121 -7.94 10.03 -25.86
CA GLU A 121 -7.77 8.58 -25.76
C GLU A 121 -8.45 7.86 -26.93
N HIS A 122 -7.83 6.79 -27.44
CA HIS A 122 -8.40 5.94 -28.49
C HIS A 122 -9.41 4.91 -27.96
N PHE A 123 -9.86 5.08 -26.72
CA PHE A 123 -10.91 4.27 -26.11
C PHE A 123 -12.01 5.18 -25.54
N TYR A 124 -13.25 5.00 -26.02
CA TYR A 124 -14.40 5.73 -25.48
C TYR A 124 -15.29 4.82 -24.62
N PRO A 125 -15.86 5.31 -23.50
CA PRO A 125 -16.74 4.50 -22.67
C PRO A 125 -18.10 4.26 -23.31
N TYR A 126 -18.65 3.06 -23.12
CA TYR A 126 -20.03 2.77 -23.47
C TYR A 126 -21.00 3.53 -22.56
N PRO A 127 -22.01 4.24 -23.10
CA PRO A 127 -22.94 5.05 -22.31
C PRO A 127 -23.77 4.22 -21.30
N GLU A 128 -23.98 2.93 -21.55
CA GLU A 128 -24.68 2.00 -20.66
C GLU A 128 -23.92 1.77 -19.33
N PHE A 129 -22.63 2.08 -19.29
CA PHE A 129 -21.74 1.94 -18.13
C PHE A 129 -21.33 3.31 -17.57
N VAL A 130 -22.09 4.37 -17.88
CA VAL A 130 -21.80 5.71 -17.40
C VAL A 130 -23.02 6.27 -16.68
N ASN A 131 -22.80 6.79 -15.48
CA ASN A 131 -23.81 7.55 -14.73
C ASN A 131 -23.17 8.78 -14.08
N GLY A 132 -23.96 9.84 -13.93
CA GLY A 132 -23.51 11.08 -13.32
C GLY A 132 -22.26 11.66 -13.96
N ASP A 133 -21.37 12.19 -13.12
CA ASP A 133 -20.14 12.90 -13.46
C ASP A 133 -18.86 12.20 -12.96
N ARG A 134 -18.98 10.97 -12.41
CA ARG A 134 -17.85 10.19 -11.87
C ARG A 134 -17.79 8.78 -12.46
N ALA A 135 -16.58 8.23 -12.59
CA ALA A 135 -16.37 6.84 -13.03
C ALA A 135 -16.87 5.83 -11.99
N LEU A 136 -17.21 4.61 -12.43
CA LEU A 136 -17.84 3.59 -11.58
C LEU A 136 -16.88 3.06 -10.53
N MET A 137 -17.35 2.97 -9.27
CA MET A 137 -16.61 2.42 -8.14
C MET A 137 -17.49 1.49 -7.29
N SER A 138 -16.96 0.36 -6.85
CA SER A 138 -17.70 -0.66 -6.11
C SER A 138 -18.18 -0.21 -4.73
N ASP A 139 -17.45 0.71 -4.09
CA ASP A 139 -17.75 1.28 -2.78
C ASP A 139 -18.59 2.57 -2.84
N ASP A 140 -18.91 3.05 -4.05
CA ASP A 140 -19.78 4.21 -4.29
C ASP A 140 -20.92 3.88 -5.26
N PRO A 141 -22.03 3.29 -4.75
CA PRO A 141 -23.21 2.97 -5.56
C PRO A 141 -23.88 4.16 -6.26
N GLU A 142 -23.59 5.41 -5.86
CA GLU A 142 -24.11 6.59 -6.57
C GLU A 142 -23.48 6.75 -7.96
N THR A 143 -22.29 6.17 -8.16
CA THR A 143 -21.62 6.14 -9.45
C THR A 143 -22.25 5.13 -10.41
N TRP A 144 -23.04 4.17 -9.93
CA TRP A 144 -23.55 3.06 -10.75
C TRP A 144 -24.66 3.50 -11.71
N PRO A 145 -24.80 2.85 -12.89
CA PRO A 145 -25.97 3.01 -13.74
C PRO A 145 -27.26 2.68 -12.98
N ALA A 146 -28.33 3.45 -13.24
CA ALA A 146 -29.64 3.20 -12.64
C ALA A 146 -30.18 1.79 -12.94
N GLN A 147 -29.79 1.22 -14.08
CA GLN A 147 -30.00 -0.18 -14.42
C GLN A 147 -28.78 -0.68 -15.18
N TRP A 148 -28.14 -1.73 -14.67
CA TRP A 148 -27.04 -2.40 -15.36
C TRP A 148 -27.51 -3.08 -16.66
N PRO A 149 -26.73 -3.01 -17.75
CA PRO A 149 -26.94 -3.87 -18.91
C PRO A 149 -26.74 -5.35 -18.51
N ALA A 150 -27.52 -6.25 -19.10
CA ALA A 150 -27.42 -7.69 -18.81
C ALA A 150 -26.26 -8.38 -19.56
N VAL A 151 -25.75 -7.73 -20.61
CA VAL A 151 -24.74 -8.26 -21.52
C VAL A 151 -23.75 -7.17 -21.89
N TYR A 152 -22.52 -7.55 -22.24
CA TYR A 152 -21.56 -6.64 -22.85
C TYR A 152 -22.04 -6.19 -24.24
N PRO A 153 -21.92 -4.89 -24.60
CA PRO A 153 -22.25 -4.40 -25.93
C PRO A 153 -21.49 -5.13 -27.04
N VAL A 154 -22.08 -5.16 -28.23
CA VAL A 154 -21.56 -5.80 -29.47
C VAL A 154 -21.50 -7.34 -29.41
N LEU A 155 -20.73 -7.92 -28.50
CA LEU A 155 -20.54 -9.38 -28.41
C LEU A 155 -21.70 -10.09 -27.70
N GLY A 156 -22.37 -9.42 -26.75
CA GLY A 156 -23.60 -9.92 -26.14
C GLY A 156 -23.40 -11.00 -25.07
N ASP A 157 -22.18 -11.21 -24.59
CA ASP A 157 -21.90 -12.14 -23.49
C ASP A 157 -22.50 -11.63 -22.17
N PRO A 158 -22.99 -12.52 -21.29
CA PRO A 158 -23.59 -12.13 -20.02
C PRO A 158 -22.59 -11.45 -19.09
N ILE A 159 -23.05 -10.41 -18.37
CA ILE A 159 -22.29 -9.82 -17.26
C ILE A 159 -22.59 -10.61 -15.99
N GLN A 160 -21.54 -10.99 -15.25
CA GLN A 160 -21.69 -11.57 -13.93
C GLN A 160 -21.75 -10.49 -12.86
N PHE A 161 -22.63 -10.69 -11.88
CA PHE A 161 -22.87 -9.72 -10.81
C PHE A 161 -22.72 -10.40 -9.46
N ASP A 162 -22.16 -9.64 -8.53
CA ASP A 162 -22.00 -10.05 -7.15
C ASP A 162 -23.39 -10.23 -6.55
N PRO A 163 -23.70 -11.41 -5.97
CA PRO A 163 -25.04 -11.70 -5.44
C PRO A 163 -25.38 -10.89 -4.18
N VAL A 164 -24.40 -10.29 -3.52
CA VAL A 164 -24.51 -9.48 -2.31
C VAL A 164 -24.57 -8.00 -2.64
N THR A 165 -23.62 -7.49 -3.41
CA THR A 165 -23.48 -6.05 -3.68
C THR A 165 -24.20 -5.61 -4.94
N GLY A 166 -24.36 -6.50 -5.93
CA GLY A 166 -24.87 -6.16 -7.27
C GLY A 166 -23.83 -5.47 -8.16
N TRP A 167 -22.57 -5.41 -7.73
CA TRP A 167 -21.44 -4.94 -8.52
C TRP A 167 -21.08 -5.95 -9.63
N PRO A 168 -20.65 -5.54 -10.83
CA PRO A 168 -20.09 -6.46 -11.82
C PRO A 168 -18.75 -7.02 -11.30
N GLY A 169 -18.73 -8.16 -10.61
CA GLY A 169 -17.50 -8.68 -10.00
C GLY A 169 -16.55 -9.36 -10.99
N PHE A 170 -15.28 -9.46 -10.59
CA PHE A 170 -14.23 -10.14 -11.36
C PHE A 170 -14.07 -11.62 -10.99
N GLY A 171 -14.56 -12.03 -9.83
CA GLY A 171 -14.42 -13.42 -9.37
C GLY A 171 -15.13 -14.42 -10.29
N PRO A 172 -14.75 -15.70 -10.22
CA PRO A 172 -15.26 -16.76 -11.10
C PRO A 172 -16.79 -16.96 -11.02
N ASN A 173 -17.45 -16.48 -9.97
CA ASN A 173 -18.90 -16.50 -9.78
C ASN A 173 -19.54 -15.10 -9.75
N GLY A 174 -18.80 -14.08 -10.19
CA GLY A 174 -19.24 -12.69 -10.24
C GLY A 174 -19.03 -11.92 -8.94
N GLU A 175 -18.29 -12.45 -7.98
CA GLU A 175 -17.99 -11.78 -6.70
C GLU A 175 -17.04 -10.57 -6.86
N GLN A 176 -17.27 -9.55 -6.05
CA GLN A 176 -16.32 -8.46 -5.84
C GLN A 176 -15.16 -8.98 -4.98
N LEU A 177 -13.94 -8.85 -5.49
CA LEU A 177 -12.74 -9.38 -4.83
C LEU A 177 -12.01 -8.35 -3.98
N ALA A 178 -12.12 -7.06 -4.33
CA ALA A 178 -11.34 -5.97 -3.74
C ALA A 178 -12.19 -5.05 -2.84
N ASP A 179 -11.55 -4.41 -1.85
CA ASP A 179 -12.22 -3.40 -0.99
C ASP A 179 -12.72 -2.20 -1.80
N GLN A 180 -11.94 -1.81 -2.81
CA GLN A 180 -12.31 -0.79 -3.79
C GLN A 180 -11.97 -1.30 -5.19
N GLU A 181 -12.94 -1.23 -6.09
CA GLU A 181 -12.81 -1.70 -7.45
C GLU A 181 -13.41 -0.69 -8.43
N MET A 182 -12.70 -0.36 -9.51
CA MET A 182 -13.26 0.35 -10.66
C MET A 182 -13.75 -0.63 -11.72
N PHE A 183 -14.74 -0.23 -12.51
CA PHE A 183 -15.20 -1.01 -13.64
C PHE A 183 -15.52 -0.10 -14.82
N SER A 184 -14.97 -0.43 -15.99
CA SER A 184 -15.31 0.23 -17.24
C SER A 184 -15.37 -0.74 -18.40
N VAL A 185 -16.17 -0.38 -19.40
CA VAL A 185 -16.20 -1.06 -20.70
C VAL A 185 -16.07 0.03 -21.77
N VAL A 186 -15.05 -0.11 -22.60
CA VAL A 186 -14.70 0.87 -23.63
C VAL A 186 -14.60 0.21 -25.00
N GLU A 187 -14.78 1.01 -26.05
CA GLU A 187 -14.57 0.61 -27.44
C GLU A 187 -13.47 1.46 -28.07
N ALA A 188 -12.65 0.81 -28.89
CA ALA A 188 -11.62 1.48 -29.65
C ALA A 188 -12.22 2.38 -30.73
N TRP A 189 -11.62 3.54 -30.93
CA TRP A 189 -11.98 4.47 -32.00
C TRP A 189 -10.76 5.23 -32.50
N GLY A 190 -10.88 5.84 -33.67
CA GLY A 190 -9.79 6.57 -34.32
C GLY A 190 -9.57 7.99 -33.81
N GLY A 191 -10.11 8.34 -32.64
CA GLY A 191 -9.85 9.63 -32.02
C GLY A 191 -10.50 10.87 -32.68
N THR A 192 -10.27 12.04 -32.09
CA THR A 192 -10.56 13.37 -32.65
C THR A 192 -9.40 13.99 -33.45
N ASP A 193 -8.28 13.29 -33.58
CA ASP A 193 -7.00 13.87 -33.91
C ASP A 193 -7.03 14.29 -35.35
N GLN A 194 -7.02 15.61 -35.49
CA GLN A 194 -7.05 16.21 -36.79
C GLN A 194 -5.63 16.22 -37.35
N PHE A 195 -5.28 15.19 -38.12
CA PHE A 195 -4.31 15.33 -39.22
C PHE A 195 -4.79 16.32 -40.32
N THR A 196 -5.72 17.24 -40.03
CA THR A 196 -6.38 18.12 -40.98
C THR A 196 -5.58 19.37 -41.34
N ALA A 197 -4.52 19.71 -40.59
CA ALA A 197 -3.57 20.72 -41.07
C ALA A 197 -2.82 20.24 -42.34
N THR A 198 -2.71 18.92 -42.53
CA THR A 198 -2.09 18.29 -43.73
C THR A 198 -3.09 17.55 -44.63
N GLY A 199 -4.34 17.39 -44.19
CA GLY A 199 -5.42 16.76 -44.96
C GLY A 199 -5.35 15.22 -45.00
N ARG A 200 -4.80 14.57 -43.97
CA ARG A 200 -4.80 13.09 -43.86
C ARG A 200 -6.01 12.60 -43.05
N ALA A 201 -6.50 11.41 -43.40
CA ALA A 201 -7.66 10.78 -42.77
C ALA A 201 -7.28 10.12 -41.44
N TYR A 202 -8.31 9.81 -40.63
CA TYR A 202 -8.20 9.06 -39.38
C TYR A 202 -7.29 7.83 -39.53
N PRO A 203 -6.30 7.62 -38.65
CA PRO A 203 -5.48 6.41 -38.68
C PRO A 203 -6.37 5.16 -38.53
N ASN A 204 -5.89 4.03 -39.07
CA ASN A 204 -6.55 2.76 -38.83
C ASN A 204 -6.47 2.45 -37.32
N PHE A 205 -7.57 2.04 -36.72
CA PHE A 205 -7.63 1.60 -35.33
C PHE A 205 -8.16 0.17 -35.27
N LEU A 206 -7.81 -0.57 -34.22
CA LEU A 206 -8.27 -1.96 -34.06
C LEU A 206 -9.74 -1.99 -33.66
N ARG A 207 -10.51 -2.93 -34.21
CA ARG A 207 -11.91 -3.16 -33.77
C ARG A 207 -11.91 -3.98 -32.49
N THR A 208 -11.61 -3.31 -31.38
CA THR A 208 -11.53 -3.91 -30.06
C THR A 208 -12.48 -3.29 -29.05
N GLN A 209 -13.00 -4.12 -28.15
CA GLN A 209 -13.60 -3.70 -26.88
C GLN A 209 -12.62 -4.03 -25.77
N MET A 210 -12.59 -3.22 -24.72
CA MET A 210 -11.78 -3.48 -23.54
C MET A 210 -12.64 -3.40 -22.28
N ILE A 211 -12.48 -4.38 -21.40
CA ILE A 211 -13.05 -4.36 -20.05
C ILE A 211 -11.91 -4.01 -19.10
N ILE A 212 -12.09 -2.94 -18.34
CA ILE A 212 -11.04 -2.36 -17.50
C ILE A 212 -11.48 -2.46 -16.05
N ARG A 213 -10.58 -2.92 -15.19
CA ARG A 213 -10.74 -2.93 -13.74
C ARG A 213 -9.47 -2.45 -13.06
N GLY A 214 -9.65 -1.84 -11.92
CA GLY A 214 -8.61 -1.48 -10.96
C GLY A 214 -9.06 -2.01 -9.62
N MET A 215 -8.17 -2.60 -8.85
CA MET A 215 -8.49 -3.35 -7.64
C MET A 215 -7.48 -2.99 -6.56
N ALA A 216 -7.99 -2.57 -5.40
CA ALA A 216 -7.21 -2.26 -4.21
C ALA A 216 -7.82 -2.90 -2.95
N TRP A 217 -6.97 -3.46 -2.10
CA TRP A 217 -7.35 -4.17 -0.87
C TRP A 217 -6.79 -3.46 0.34
N LYS A 218 -7.50 -3.45 1.46
CA LYS A 218 -6.96 -2.94 2.73
C LYS A 218 -6.01 -3.93 3.36
N GLY A 219 -5.01 -3.42 4.06
CA GLY A 219 -4.08 -4.23 4.85
C GLY A 219 -2.62 -3.94 4.52
N THR A 220 -1.75 -4.22 5.48
CA THR A 220 -0.33 -3.84 5.44
C THR A 220 0.48 -4.52 4.33
N LEU A 221 -0.02 -5.62 3.76
CA LEU A 221 0.62 -6.29 2.62
C LEU A 221 0.20 -5.72 1.27
N TYR A 222 -0.89 -4.94 1.23
CA TYR A 222 -1.54 -4.48 -0.01
C TYR A 222 -1.61 -2.95 -0.08
N GLU A 223 -0.89 -2.27 0.82
CA GLU A 223 -1.02 -0.82 1.00
C GLU A 223 -0.24 0.03 0.00
N ASP A 224 0.72 -0.58 -0.70
CA ASP A 224 1.69 0.12 -1.55
C ASP A 224 1.52 -0.19 -3.06
N PHE A 225 0.39 -0.77 -3.47
CA PHE A 225 0.10 -1.01 -4.90
C PHE A 225 -1.39 -1.02 -5.24
N ILE A 226 -1.69 -0.86 -6.54
CA ILE A 226 -3.03 -1.05 -7.13
C ILE A 226 -2.88 -2.02 -8.29
N VAL A 227 -3.77 -3.01 -8.39
CA VAL A 227 -3.79 -3.98 -9.50
C VAL A 227 -4.76 -3.51 -10.58
N TRP A 228 -4.34 -3.62 -11.84
CA TRP A 228 -5.12 -3.25 -13.01
C TRP A 228 -5.31 -4.45 -13.93
N VAL A 229 -6.53 -4.63 -14.42
CA VAL A 229 -6.92 -5.72 -15.33
C VAL A 229 -7.53 -5.12 -16.58
N PHE A 230 -6.99 -5.50 -17.72
CA PHE A 230 -7.44 -5.08 -19.04
C PHE A 230 -7.73 -6.32 -19.88
N VAL A 231 -9.01 -6.62 -20.10
CA VAL A 231 -9.43 -7.71 -20.99
C VAL A 231 -9.72 -7.14 -22.36
N VAL A 232 -8.84 -7.38 -23.32
CA VAL A 232 -9.01 -6.94 -24.71
C VAL A 232 -9.79 -7.98 -25.50
N ARG A 233 -10.72 -7.53 -26.36
CA ARG A 233 -11.66 -8.39 -27.07
C ARG A 233 -11.77 -7.97 -28.53
N ASN A 234 -11.67 -8.93 -29.45
CA ASN A 234 -11.91 -8.64 -30.87
C ASN A 234 -13.44 -8.57 -31.14
N ILE A 235 -13.92 -7.38 -31.50
CA ILE A 235 -15.32 -7.12 -31.86
C ILE A 235 -15.55 -6.95 -33.37
N GLY A 236 -14.48 -7.13 -34.17
CA GLY A 236 -14.52 -7.16 -35.61
C GLY A 236 -15.10 -8.47 -36.17
N ASP A 237 -15.12 -8.56 -37.50
CA ASP A 237 -15.58 -9.73 -38.27
C ASP A 237 -14.44 -10.54 -38.90
N ALA A 238 -13.19 -10.15 -38.64
CA ALA A 238 -11.99 -10.88 -39.03
C ALA A 238 -10.96 -10.98 -37.87
N PRO A 239 -10.04 -11.97 -37.91
CA PRO A 239 -8.98 -12.05 -36.91
C PRO A 239 -8.05 -10.84 -36.94
N ILE A 240 -7.56 -10.42 -35.77
CA ILE A 240 -6.45 -9.47 -35.63
C ILE A 240 -5.19 -10.30 -35.43
N HIS A 241 -4.25 -10.23 -36.36
CA HIS A 241 -2.98 -10.98 -36.35
C HIS A 241 -1.83 -10.12 -35.82
N ASP A 242 -0.83 -10.78 -35.21
CA ASP A 242 0.40 -10.16 -34.71
C ASP A 242 0.13 -8.94 -33.81
N MET A 243 -0.95 -9.01 -33.04
CA MET A 243 -1.35 -8.01 -32.07
C MET A 243 -0.40 -8.03 -30.87
N ARG A 244 -0.12 -6.86 -30.29
CA ARG A 244 0.59 -6.72 -29.01
C ARG A 244 -0.16 -5.79 -28.09
N MET A 245 -0.02 -6.02 -26.80
CA MET A 245 -0.35 -5.04 -25.77
C MET A 245 0.90 -4.69 -24.98
N ALA A 246 1.00 -3.42 -24.59
CA ALA A 246 2.06 -2.95 -23.72
C ALA A 246 1.50 -2.12 -22.57
N ILE A 247 2.22 -2.14 -21.46
CA ILE A 247 2.05 -1.20 -20.35
C ILE A 247 2.89 0.03 -20.69
N HIS A 248 2.26 1.20 -20.71
CA HIS A 248 2.92 2.50 -20.79
C HIS A 248 3.06 3.03 -19.35
N ALA A 249 4.30 3.24 -18.90
CA ALA A 249 4.61 3.68 -17.56
C ALA A 249 5.45 4.97 -17.59
N ASP A 250 4.78 6.09 -17.40
CA ASP A 250 5.38 7.39 -17.17
C ASP A 250 5.18 7.81 -15.70
N PHE A 251 6.18 7.44 -14.90
CA PHE A 251 6.37 8.01 -13.58
C PHE A 251 7.53 8.98 -13.70
N SER A 252 7.24 10.25 -13.48
CA SER A 252 8.31 11.25 -13.38
C SER A 252 8.46 11.67 -11.93
N PHE A 253 9.70 11.88 -11.51
CA PHE A 253 10.00 12.07 -10.09
C PHE A 253 9.91 13.53 -9.65
N ILE A 254 9.60 14.45 -10.57
CA ILE A 254 9.28 15.85 -10.29
C ILE A 254 7.84 16.00 -9.77
N PRO A 255 7.63 16.39 -8.50
CA PRO A 255 6.29 16.63 -8.00
C PRO A 255 5.84 18.03 -8.45
N GLU A 256 5.18 18.07 -9.61
CA GLU A 256 4.52 19.24 -10.20
C GLU A 256 5.50 20.19 -10.92
N PHE A 257 5.32 20.43 -12.23
CA PHE A 257 6.20 21.24 -13.08
C PHE A 257 6.19 22.73 -12.68
N TYR A 258 6.85 23.10 -11.58
CA TYR A 258 6.95 24.50 -11.19
C TYR A 258 7.76 25.27 -12.24
N PRO A 259 7.26 26.42 -12.71
CA PRO A 259 8.03 27.26 -13.61
C PRO A 259 9.33 27.73 -12.91
N GLY A 260 10.47 27.21 -13.34
CA GLY A 260 11.80 27.58 -12.85
C GLY A 260 12.61 26.46 -12.20
N ILE A 261 12.05 25.25 -12.03
CA ILE A 261 12.81 24.05 -11.69
C ILE A 261 13.60 23.62 -12.93
N GLY A 262 14.89 23.35 -12.74
CA GLY A 262 15.73 22.80 -13.80
C GLY A 262 15.43 21.32 -13.95
N TYR A 263 15.31 20.85 -15.19
CA TYR A 263 15.26 19.43 -15.55
C TYR A 263 16.24 18.61 -14.68
N ASP A 264 15.72 17.72 -13.85
CA ASP A 264 16.47 16.60 -13.25
C ASP A 264 16.33 15.38 -14.16
N ALA A 265 17.10 14.35 -13.87
CA ALA A 265 17.11 13.14 -14.67
C ALA A 265 16.57 11.98 -13.85
N ASP A 266 15.71 11.17 -14.47
CA ASP A 266 15.08 10.04 -13.81
C ASP A 266 15.86 8.77 -14.12
N ARG A 267 16.11 7.93 -13.09
CA ARG A 267 16.72 6.61 -13.30
C ARG A 267 15.65 5.55 -13.45
N HIS A 268 15.66 4.86 -14.57
CA HIS A 268 14.74 3.79 -14.89
C HIS A 268 15.47 2.44 -14.94
N TYR A 269 14.91 1.46 -14.24
CA TYR A 269 15.45 0.13 -14.05
C TYR A 269 14.46 -0.92 -14.51
N TYR A 270 14.99 -2.08 -14.90
CA TYR A 270 14.20 -3.28 -15.18
C TYR A 270 14.73 -4.49 -14.41
N ASP A 271 13.86 -5.16 -13.67
CA ASP A 271 14.13 -6.46 -13.07
C ASP A 271 13.40 -7.56 -13.88
N PRO A 272 14.11 -8.31 -14.74
CA PRO A 272 13.49 -9.34 -15.59
C PRO A 272 12.95 -10.53 -14.79
N LYS A 273 13.41 -10.76 -13.55
CA LYS A 273 12.92 -11.88 -12.72
C LYS A 273 11.55 -11.56 -12.15
N LEU A 274 11.35 -10.32 -11.72
CA LEU A 274 10.06 -9.84 -11.23
C LEU A 274 9.14 -9.37 -12.35
N GLN A 275 9.70 -9.07 -13.54
CA GLN A 275 9.02 -8.32 -14.61
C GLN A 275 8.56 -6.94 -14.14
N LEU A 276 9.47 -6.26 -13.43
CA LEU A 276 9.25 -4.97 -12.78
C LEU A 276 10.05 -3.89 -13.51
N ALA A 277 9.36 -2.92 -14.10
CA ALA A 277 9.94 -1.67 -14.55
C ALA A 277 9.68 -0.61 -13.49
N TYR A 278 10.71 0.10 -13.07
CA TYR A 278 10.60 1.06 -11.98
C TYR A 278 11.66 2.14 -12.06
N GLY A 279 11.43 3.25 -11.39
CA GLY A 279 12.40 4.33 -11.32
C GLY A 279 12.42 5.07 -10.00
N THR A 280 13.35 6.02 -9.92
CA THR A 280 13.46 7.04 -8.88
C THR A 280 14.34 8.18 -9.39
N ASP A 281 14.39 9.26 -8.63
CA ASP A 281 15.27 10.41 -8.86
C ASP A 281 16.79 10.03 -8.84
N ASP A 282 17.59 10.69 -9.69
CA ASP A 282 18.99 10.31 -9.93
C ASP A 282 19.99 10.74 -8.85
N ASP A 283 19.69 11.80 -8.08
CA ASP A 283 20.60 12.34 -7.07
C ASP A 283 20.02 12.31 -5.64
N GLY A 284 18.76 11.87 -5.48
CA GLY A 284 18.04 11.78 -4.23
C GLY A 284 17.59 13.15 -3.69
N TYR A 285 17.44 14.14 -4.56
CA TYR A 285 16.96 15.47 -4.27
C TYR A 285 15.77 15.82 -5.16
N GLU A 286 14.64 16.10 -4.51
CA GLU A 286 13.46 16.61 -5.19
C GLU A 286 13.01 17.94 -4.61
N GLU A 287 12.50 18.83 -5.44
CA GLU A 287 11.86 20.06 -4.95
C GLU A 287 10.47 19.74 -4.39
N SER A 288 10.13 20.31 -3.23
CA SER A 288 8.83 20.09 -2.63
C SER A 288 7.80 21.08 -3.20
N PRO A 289 6.60 20.65 -3.65
CA PRO A 289 5.50 21.55 -4.01
C PRO A 289 5.05 22.45 -2.84
N LYS A 290 5.45 22.12 -1.62
CA LYS A 290 5.19 22.93 -0.42
C LYS A 290 6.30 23.96 -0.14
N GLY A 291 7.31 24.04 -1.02
CA GLY A 291 8.53 24.81 -0.87
C GLY A 291 9.65 24.06 -0.12
N GLY A 292 10.89 24.28 -0.54
CA GLY A 292 12.06 23.56 -0.04
C GLY A 292 12.33 22.28 -0.82
N SER A 293 12.99 21.30 -0.20
CA SER A 293 13.25 19.99 -0.81
C SER A 293 12.48 18.88 -0.10
N ILE A 294 12.15 17.83 -0.83
CA ILE A 294 11.66 16.57 -0.29
C ILE A 294 12.84 15.86 0.39
N PRO A 295 12.67 15.33 1.61
CA PRO A 295 13.69 14.49 2.23
C PRO A 295 13.93 13.23 1.38
N PRO A 296 15.18 12.76 1.20
CA PRO A 296 15.47 11.62 0.33
C PRO A 296 14.67 10.34 0.64
N GLN A 297 14.36 10.11 1.92
CA GLN A 297 13.55 8.95 2.35
C GLN A 297 12.06 9.06 2.02
N ASP A 298 11.59 10.24 1.63
CA ASP A 298 10.20 10.53 1.24
C ASP A 298 10.05 10.60 -0.29
N ILE A 299 11.16 10.49 -1.05
CA ILE A 299 11.13 10.36 -2.51
C ILE A 299 10.71 8.93 -2.86
N ALA A 300 9.68 8.81 -3.70
CA ALA A 300 9.16 7.51 -4.05
C ALA A 300 10.09 6.76 -5.03
N TRP A 301 10.11 5.46 -4.87
CA TRP A 301 10.39 4.53 -5.95
C TRP A 301 9.03 4.12 -6.51
N ALA A 302 8.82 4.27 -7.81
CA ALA A 302 7.54 4.01 -8.46
C ALA A 302 7.74 3.17 -9.72
N GLY A 303 6.76 2.36 -10.09
CA GLY A 303 6.86 1.49 -11.26
C GLY A 303 5.65 0.62 -11.50
N VAL A 304 5.80 -0.30 -12.46
CA VAL A 304 4.81 -1.32 -12.81
C VAL A 304 5.41 -2.73 -12.79
N VAL A 305 4.68 -3.67 -12.21
CA VAL A 305 5.00 -5.11 -12.28
C VAL A 305 3.98 -5.84 -13.14
N ALA A 306 4.44 -6.53 -14.18
CA ALA A 306 3.59 -7.34 -15.03
C ALA A 306 3.24 -8.68 -14.35
N LEU A 307 1.95 -8.92 -14.13
CA LEU A 307 1.42 -10.11 -13.47
C LEU A 307 1.01 -11.17 -14.51
N GLU A 308 0.36 -10.74 -15.59
CA GLU A 308 -0.03 -11.56 -16.74
C GLU A 308 0.01 -10.69 -18.00
N MET A 309 0.77 -11.10 -19.02
CA MET A 309 0.71 -10.49 -20.35
C MET A 309 -0.23 -11.29 -21.27
N PRO A 310 -0.91 -10.67 -22.24
CA PRO A 310 -1.66 -11.43 -23.23
C PRO A 310 -0.72 -12.22 -24.15
N GLY A 311 -1.28 -13.23 -24.82
CA GLY A 311 -0.54 -14.08 -25.73
C GLY A 311 0.09 -15.32 -25.07
N PRO A 312 0.95 -16.03 -25.80
CA PRO A 312 1.27 -17.43 -25.48
C PRO A 312 2.19 -17.64 -24.27
N SER A 313 2.97 -16.64 -23.87
CA SER A 313 3.95 -16.78 -22.78
C SER A 313 3.42 -16.35 -21.41
N THR A 314 2.36 -15.54 -21.39
CA THR A 314 1.91 -14.77 -20.23
C THR A 314 3.00 -13.93 -19.53
N LYS A 315 4.08 -13.60 -20.25
CA LYS A 315 5.27 -12.90 -19.76
C LYS A 315 5.65 -11.72 -20.65
N VAL A 316 6.36 -10.76 -20.08
CA VAL A 316 6.94 -9.62 -20.80
C VAL A 316 7.91 -10.17 -21.83
N ALA A 317 7.74 -9.72 -23.07
CA ALA A 317 8.55 -10.11 -24.21
C ALA A 317 9.46 -8.98 -24.67
N THR A 318 9.03 -7.74 -24.45
CA THR A 318 9.80 -6.54 -24.78
C THR A 318 9.80 -5.57 -23.61
N TYR A 319 10.94 -4.94 -23.37
CA TYR A 319 11.10 -3.84 -22.43
C TYR A 319 11.97 -2.79 -23.10
N ASP A 320 11.48 -1.55 -23.10
CA ASP A 320 12.19 -0.39 -23.63
C ASP A 320 12.08 0.79 -22.63
N ALA A 321 13.18 1.50 -22.41
CA ALA A 321 13.23 2.77 -21.68
C ALA A 321 13.84 3.90 -22.52
N PHE A 322 13.08 4.99 -22.67
CA PHE A 322 13.41 6.06 -23.62
C PHE A 322 12.91 7.42 -23.13
N HIS A 323 13.38 8.50 -23.76
CA HIS A 323 12.87 9.84 -23.53
C HIS A 323 11.87 10.22 -24.63
N PHE A 324 10.68 10.67 -24.24
CA PHE A 324 9.57 10.95 -25.17
C PHE A 324 9.89 11.98 -26.27
N TRP A 325 10.68 13.04 -25.97
CA TRP A 325 10.87 14.21 -26.85
C TRP A 325 12.21 14.32 -27.54
N MET A 326 13.29 14.00 -26.86
CA MET A 326 14.62 14.43 -27.28
C MET A 326 15.33 13.34 -28.08
N GLU A 327 15.28 12.10 -27.64
CA GLU A 327 16.11 11.02 -28.19
C GLU A 327 15.47 9.65 -27.87
N ALA A 328 15.01 8.91 -28.87
CA ALA A 328 15.15 7.45 -28.86
C ALA A 328 16.42 7.13 -29.66
N THR A 329 17.58 7.56 -29.13
CA THR A 329 18.98 7.23 -29.49
C THR A 329 19.42 7.20 -30.98
N THR A 330 18.55 7.41 -31.97
CA THR A 330 18.81 7.46 -33.43
C THR A 330 17.72 8.28 -34.17
N GLU A 331 17.73 8.35 -35.52
CA GLU A 331 16.68 9.01 -36.35
C GLU A 331 15.31 8.27 -36.32
N ARG A 332 14.82 7.84 -35.14
CA ARG A 332 13.69 6.89 -34.95
C ARG A 332 12.98 7.18 -33.61
N GLY A 333 11.68 6.86 -33.52
CA GLY A 333 10.88 6.86 -32.28
C GLY A 333 10.78 8.18 -31.50
N ASN A 334 9.72 8.97 -31.71
CA ASN A 334 9.29 9.92 -30.67
C ASN A 334 7.80 9.70 -30.38
N GLY A 335 7.40 9.92 -29.12
CA GLY A 335 6.04 9.61 -28.65
C GLY A 335 4.93 10.42 -29.34
N ALA A 336 5.31 11.42 -30.15
CA ALA A 336 4.40 12.20 -31.00
C ALA A 336 3.86 11.44 -32.22
N ARG A 337 4.41 10.27 -32.58
CA ARG A 337 3.91 9.42 -33.68
C ARG A 337 3.56 8.01 -33.17
N PRO A 338 2.26 7.64 -33.12
CA PRO A 338 1.83 6.34 -32.61
C PRO A 338 2.43 5.13 -33.35
N ASP A 339 2.64 5.24 -34.67
CA ASP A 339 3.24 4.17 -35.48
C ASP A 339 4.70 3.90 -35.11
N TRP A 340 5.47 4.96 -34.82
CA TRP A 340 6.87 4.83 -34.41
C TRP A 340 7.00 4.39 -32.97
N TYR A 341 6.13 4.90 -32.08
CA TYR A 341 6.05 4.42 -30.71
C TYR A 341 5.80 2.91 -30.66
N PHE A 342 4.87 2.40 -31.49
CA PHE A 342 4.61 0.97 -31.52
C PHE A 342 5.80 0.17 -32.06
N GLU A 343 6.33 0.56 -33.22
CA GLU A 343 7.43 -0.17 -33.88
C GLU A 343 8.70 -0.20 -33.03
N TYR A 344 9.12 0.96 -32.51
CA TYR A 344 10.40 1.06 -31.82
C TYR A 344 10.30 0.66 -30.36
N ASN A 345 9.22 1.03 -29.67
CA ASN A 345 9.19 0.91 -28.21
C ASN A 345 8.38 -0.32 -27.77
N VAL A 346 7.22 -0.58 -28.40
CA VAL A 346 6.41 -1.76 -28.07
C VAL A 346 6.99 -3.03 -28.69
N GLU A 347 7.48 -3.00 -29.93
CA GLU A 347 8.11 -4.16 -30.56
C GLU A 347 9.60 -4.31 -30.24
N ASN A 348 10.22 -3.28 -29.63
CA ASN A 348 11.65 -3.16 -29.37
C ASN A 348 12.51 -3.43 -30.63
N LEU A 349 12.12 -2.84 -31.78
CA LEU A 349 12.64 -3.26 -33.08
C LEU A 349 13.91 -2.50 -33.51
N ASN A 350 15.02 -3.23 -33.61
CA ASN A 350 16.36 -2.71 -33.93
C ASN A 350 16.87 -1.70 -32.89
N ASP A 351 16.53 -1.92 -31.63
CA ASP A 351 17.01 -1.08 -30.55
C ASP A 351 18.51 -1.32 -30.30
N PRO A 352 19.35 -0.27 -30.27
CA PRO A 352 20.77 -0.41 -29.95
C PRO A 352 21.02 -0.84 -28.50
N HIS A 353 20.11 -0.58 -27.56
CA HIS A 353 20.19 -0.97 -26.15
C HIS A 353 19.81 -2.45 -25.93
N ASP A 354 19.10 -3.10 -26.86
CA ASP A 354 18.95 -4.56 -26.90
C ASP A 354 20.17 -5.20 -27.60
N SER A 355 21.30 -5.21 -26.90
CA SER A 355 22.59 -5.64 -27.47
C SER A 355 22.63 -7.14 -27.81
N ASN A 356 21.79 -7.93 -27.13
CA ASN A 356 21.77 -9.38 -27.24
C ASN A 356 20.64 -9.91 -28.16
N GLY A 357 19.64 -9.07 -28.47
CA GLY A 357 18.51 -9.37 -29.35
C GLY A 357 17.40 -10.19 -28.70
N ASP A 358 17.24 -10.13 -27.38
CA ASP A 358 16.18 -10.84 -26.63
C ASP A 358 14.92 -9.99 -26.41
N GLY A 359 14.93 -8.74 -26.88
CA GLY A 359 13.83 -7.79 -26.78
C GLY A 359 13.85 -6.95 -25.50
N ILE A 360 14.85 -7.10 -24.64
CA ILE A 360 14.98 -6.35 -23.39
C ILE A 360 16.19 -5.42 -23.50
N ASP A 361 15.99 -4.13 -23.27
CA ASP A 361 17.12 -3.20 -23.16
C ASP A 361 18.07 -3.63 -22.03
N ASP A 362 19.32 -3.84 -22.40
CA ASP A 362 20.36 -4.36 -21.53
C ASP A 362 21.72 -3.68 -21.66
N ASP A 363 21.90 -2.72 -22.58
CA ASP A 363 23.15 -2.02 -22.89
C ASP A 363 22.94 -0.49 -22.95
N PHE A 364 22.76 0.12 -21.78
CA PHE A 364 22.46 1.56 -21.68
C PHE A 364 23.68 2.46 -21.91
N ASP A 365 24.90 1.92 -21.99
CA ASP A 365 26.09 2.67 -22.37
C ASP A 365 26.51 2.50 -23.86
N GLU A 366 25.71 1.75 -24.62
CA GLU A 366 25.77 1.54 -26.07
C GLU A 366 27.11 0.97 -26.56
N ASN A 367 27.78 0.15 -25.75
CA ASN A 367 29.08 -0.39 -26.10
C ASN A 367 29.03 -1.75 -26.82
N GLY A 368 27.83 -2.31 -26.95
CA GLY A 368 27.50 -3.57 -27.60
C GLY A 368 27.62 -4.79 -26.69
N ILE A 369 27.64 -4.62 -25.37
CA ILE A 369 27.72 -5.68 -24.36
C ILE A 369 26.67 -5.44 -23.29
N PRO A 370 25.87 -6.45 -22.89
CA PRO A 370 24.90 -6.28 -21.82
C PRO A 370 25.57 -5.80 -20.53
N ASP A 371 25.00 -4.79 -19.88
CA ASP A 371 25.43 -4.20 -18.61
C ASP A 371 25.64 -5.27 -17.54
N ALA A 372 24.80 -6.31 -17.53
CA ALA A 372 24.90 -7.43 -16.59
C ALA A 372 26.19 -8.27 -16.76
N GLU A 373 26.82 -8.25 -17.92
CA GLU A 373 28.05 -9.00 -18.22
C GLU A 373 29.33 -8.23 -17.89
N GLU A 374 29.26 -6.89 -17.83
CA GLU A 374 30.45 -6.05 -17.62
C GLU A 374 30.35 -4.99 -16.52
N GLY A 375 29.20 -4.88 -15.87
CA GLY A 375 28.95 -3.92 -14.80
C GLY A 375 28.73 -2.50 -15.31
N GLY A 376 28.04 -2.38 -16.45
CA GLY A 376 27.50 -1.11 -16.94
C GLY A 376 26.48 -0.49 -15.97
N PRO A 377 25.90 0.67 -16.29
CA PRO A 377 25.06 1.43 -15.36
C PRO A 377 23.85 0.60 -14.86
N GLY A 378 23.26 -0.25 -15.69
CA GLY A 378 22.10 -1.08 -15.33
C GLY A 378 20.81 -0.27 -15.16
N TYR A 379 20.80 0.97 -15.66
CA TYR A 379 19.64 1.86 -15.68
C TYR A 379 19.73 2.83 -16.85
N TYR A 380 18.57 3.17 -17.39
CA TYR A 380 18.38 4.28 -18.30
C TYR A 380 18.30 5.59 -17.51
N VAL A 381 18.90 6.66 -18.03
CA VAL A 381 18.78 8.02 -17.49
C VAL A 381 17.88 8.81 -18.43
N GLY A 382 16.64 9.04 -18.01
CA GLY A 382 15.74 9.96 -18.69
C GLY A 382 16.26 11.37 -18.50
N GLU A 383 16.97 11.93 -19.49
CA GLU A 383 17.46 13.31 -19.38
C GLU A 383 16.28 14.29 -19.43
N GLY A 384 15.98 14.95 -18.30
CA GLY A 384 14.82 15.82 -18.18
C GLY A 384 13.56 15.08 -17.79
N ALA A 385 12.45 15.82 -17.72
CA ALA A 385 11.27 15.41 -16.97
C ALA A 385 10.42 14.28 -17.60
N ASP A 386 10.96 13.55 -18.58
CA ASP A 386 10.13 12.78 -19.52
C ASP A 386 10.85 11.50 -19.99
N GLY A 387 11.33 10.73 -19.00
CA GLY A 387 11.78 9.36 -19.15
C GLY A 387 10.62 8.39 -18.95
N LEU A 388 10.43 7.49 -19.90
CA LEU A 388 9.34 6.51 -19.91
C LEU A 388 9.85 5.08 -20.01
N GLN A 389 8.99 4.15 -19.59
CA GLN A 389 9.22 2.72 -19.73
C GLN A 389 8.03 2.04 -20.38
N THR A 390 8.29 1.03 -21.21
CA THR A 390 7.27 0.16 -21.79
C THR A 390 7.55 -1.31 -21.52
N LEU A 391 6.49 -2.09 -21.31
CA LEU A 391 6.56 -3.55 -21.16
C LEU A 391 5.56 -4.17 -22.12
N GLY A 392 6.04 -4.80 -23.19
CA GLY A 392 5.23 -5.36 -24.27
C GLY A 392 5.08 -6.88 -24.23
N SER A 393 3.95 -7.37 -24.75
CA SER A 393 3.67 -8.79 -24.89
C SER A 393 4.37 -9.40 -26.11
N HIS A 394 4.44 -10.74 -26.15
CA HIS A 394 4.67 -11.43 -27.42
C HIS A 394 3.49 -11.14 -28.39
N PRO A 395 3.72 -11.25 -29.72
CA PRO A 395 2.64 -11.13 -30.68
C PRO A 395 1.62 -12.26 -30.49
N PHE A 396 0.34 -11.93 -30.59
CA PHE A 396 -0.77 -12.88 -30.49
C PHE A 396 -1.86 -12.59 -31.52
N THR A 397 -2.80 -13.53 -31.66
CA THR A 397 -3.93 -13.40 -32.60
C THR A 397 -5.24 -13.57 -31.86
N LEU A 398 -6.18 -12.65 -32.08
CA LEU A 398 -7.57 -12.78 -31.61
C LEU A 398 -8.50 -13.01 -32.79
N ALA A 399 -9.16 -14.17 -32.84
CA ALA A 399 -10.28 -14.38 -33.74
C ALA A 399 -11.52 -13.56 -33.29
N PRO A 400 -12.49 -13.30 -34.17
CA PRO A 400 -13.73 -12.60 -33.80
C PRO A 400 -14.39 -13.19 -32.54
N GLY A 401 -14.69 -12.33 -31.56
CA GLY A 401 -15.28 -12.69 -30.28
C GLY A 401 -14.32 -13.28 -29.24
N GLN A 402 -13.05 -13.53 -29.59
CA GLN A 402 -12.04 -13.94 -28.60
C GLN A 402 -11.53 -12.76 -27.79
N SER A 403 -10.99 -13.08 -26.62
CA SER A 403 -10.38 -12.13 -25.71
C SER A 403 -9.10 -12.69 -25.11
N ASP A 404 -8.25 -11.80 -24.64
CA ASP A 404 -7.06 -12.08 -23.83
C ASP A 404 -6.89 -10.99 -22.77
N THR A 405 -6.02 -11.21 -21.79
CA THR A 405 -5.93 -10.35 -20.59
C THR A 405 -4.51 -9.84 -20.37
N LEU A 406 -4.41 -8.55 -20.08
CA LEU A 406 -3.24 -7.91 -19.47
C LEU A 406 -3.56 -7.60 -18.01
N ILE A 407 -2.72 -8.05 -17.10
CA ILE A 407 -2.80 -7.76 -15.66
C ILE A 407 -1.44 -7.24 -15.19
N PHE A 408 -1.45 -6.09 -14.52
CA PHE A 408 -0.25 -5.53 -13.90
C PHE A 408 -0.61 -4.79 -12.62
N ALA A 409 0.39 -4.47 -11.80
CA ALA A 409 0.20 -3.58 -10.66
C ALA A 409 1.10 -2.36 -10.75
N THR A 410 0.57 -1.19 -10.44
CA THR A 410 1.37 0.01 -10.14
C THR A 410 1.85 -0.11 -8.71
N VAL A 411 3.16 -0.08 -8.49
CA VAL A 411 3.82 -0.40 -7.22
C VAL A 411 4.71 0.74 -6.75
N PHE A 412 4.73 0.97 -5.44
CA PHE A 412 5.47 2.06 -4.82
C PHE A 412 6.35 1.56 -3.67
N GLY A 413 7.37 2.34 -3.33
CA GLY A 413 8.27 2.08 -2.20
C GLY A 413 9.09 3.32 -1.86
N THR A 414 9.94 3.19 -0.85
CA THR A 414 10.87 4.25 -0.37
C THR A 414 12.34 3.91 -0.63
N SER A 415 12.59 2.75 -1.23
CA SER A 415 13.92 2.30 -1.67
C SER A 415 13.76 1.23 -2.74
N GLU A 416 14.82 0.94 -3.50
CA GLU A 416 14.86 -0.18 -4.47
C GLU A 416 14.40 -1.50 -3.84
N LYS A 417 14.84 -1.76 -2.61
CA LYS A 417 14.48 -2.97 -1.88
C LYS A 417 12.99 -3.00 -1.56
N ASP A 418 12.45 -1.88 -1.11
CA ASP A 418 11.05 -1.74 -0.69
C ASP A 418 10.09 -1.94 -1.88
N ILE A 419 10.34 -1.30 -3.02
CA ILE A 419 9.53 -1.50 -4.23
C ILE A 419 9.58 -2.94 -4.74
N LYS A 420 10.73 -3.63 -4.66
CA LYS A 420 10.86 -5.05 -5.03
C LYS A 420 10.05 -5.96 -4.10
N VAL A 421 10.01 -5.67 -2.80
CA VAL A 421 9.15 -6.39 -1.84
C VAL A 421 7.67 -6.14 -2.16
N ASN A 422 7.29 -4.91 -2.48
CA ASN A 422 5.90 -4.56 -2.82
C ASN A 422 5.45 -5.16 -4.17
N ALA A 423 6.34 -5.23 -5.15
CA ALA A 423 6.11 -5.96 -6.39
C ALA A 423 5.90 -7.47 -6.14
N LEU A 424 6.71 -8.07 -5.27
CA LEU A 424 6.53 -9.48 -4.88
C LEU A 424 5.20 -9.71 -4.16
N ARG A 425 4.73 -8.76 -3.33
CA ARG A 425 3.40 -8.85 -2.68
C ARG A 425 2.27 -8.82 -3.71
N ALA A 426 2.36 -7.96 -4.74
CA ALA A 426 1.40 -7.95 -5.84
C ALA A 426 1.40 -9.27 -6.63
N ILE A 427 2.58 -9.83 -6.92
CA ILE A 427 2.74 -11.16 -7.54
C ILE A 427 2.10 -12.25 -6.69
N ASN A 428 2.36 -12.24 -5.38
CA ASN A 428 1.82 -13.24 -4.46
C ASN A 428 0.30 -13.17 -4.34
N LEU A 429 -0.29 -11.96 -4.31
CA LEU A 429 -1.74 -11.78 -4.30
C LEU A 429 -2.38 -12.31 -5.59
N TYR A 430 -1.74 -12.07 -6.74
CA TYR A 430 -2.20 -12.63 -8.01
C TYR A 430 -2.11 -14.17 -8.01
N GLN A 431 -1.01 -14.73 -7.53
CA GLN A 431 -0.79 -16.18 -7.44
C GLN A 431 -1.68 -16.88 -6.39
N SER A 432 -2.25 -16.13 -5.44
CA SER A 432 -3.22 -16.64 -4.48
C SER A 432 -4.67 -16.52 -4.97
N ASP A 433 -4.90 -16.34 -6.27
CA ASP A 433 -6.24 -16.15 -6.85
C ASP A 433 -7.01 -15.00 -6.16
N TRP A 434 -6.30 -13.90 -5.85
CA TRP A 434 -6.83 -12.73 -5.16
C TRP A 434 -7.26 -12.97 -3.71
N GLU A 435 -6.86 -14.11 -3.11
CA GLU A 435 -7.10 -14.38 -1.70
C GLU A 435 -6.18 -13.52 -0.83
N VAL A 436 -6.81 -12.55 -0.16
CA VAL A 436 -6.18 -11.71 0.86
C VAL A 436 -5.95 -12.53 2.13
N VAL A 437 -4.71 -12.50 2.62
CA VAL A 437 -4.36 -12.92 3.97
C VAL A 437 -4.10 -11.70 4.86
N ASP A 438 -4.53 -11.81 6.11
CA ASP A 438 -4.22 -10.87 7.18
C ASP A 438 -3.85 -11.68 8.43
N ALA A 439 -3.15 -11.05 9.37
CA ALA A 439 -2.84 -11.69 10.64
C ALA A 439 -4.15 -12.09 11.36
N PRO A 440 -4.12 -13.13 12.21
CA PRO A 440 -5.30 -13.53 12.98
C PRO A 440 -5.89 -12.34 13.75
N PRO A 441 -7.21 -12.28 13.97
CA PRO A 441 -7.83 -11.16 14.66
C PRO A 441 -7.13 -10.85 15.99
N ALA A 442 -6.67 -9.60 16.16
CA ALA A 442 -5.94 -9.21 17.35
C ALA A 442 -6.76 -9.51 18.63
N PRO A 443 -6.16 -10.12 19.67
CA PRO A 443 -6.89 -10.42 20.90
C PRO A 443 -7.16 -9.14 21.69
N VAL A 444 -8.29 -9.08 22.39
CA VAL A 444 -8.57 -8.04 23.39
C VAL A 444 -7.85 -8.40 24.68
N VAL A 445 -7.07 -7.46 25.22
CA VAL A 445 -6.23 -7.68 26.41
C VAL A 445 -6.69 -6.80 27.57
N GLU A 446 -6.66 -7.36 28.77
CA GLU A 446 -6.83 -6.67 30.05
C GLU A 446 -5.62 -6.93 30.95
N ALA A 447 -5.14 -5.90 31.66
CA ALA A 447 -4.05 -6.02 32.63
C ALA A 447 -4.51 -5.71 34.06
N ILE A 448 -4.22 -6.63 34.98
CA ILE A 448 -4.53 -6.50 36.40
C ILE A 448 -3.22 -6.28 37.19
N PRO A 449 -3.04 -5.10 37.83
CA PRO A 449 -1.86 -4.82 38.61
C PRO A 449 -1.87 -5.59 39.95
N GLY A 450 -0.71 -6.08 40.37
CA GLY A 450 -0.48 -6.65 41.69
C GLY A 450 0.86 -6.25 42.28
N ASP A 451 1.14 -6.75 43.49
CA ASP A 451 2.43 -6.49 44.15
C ASP A 451 3.55 -7.29 43.48
N ARG A 452 4.43 -6.59 42.77
CA ARG A 452 5.53 -7.14 41.97
C ARG A 452 5.08 -8.14 40.91
N LYS A 453 3.85 -7.96 40.43
CA LYS A 453 3.30 -8.78 39.36
C LYS A 453 2.28 -8.02 38.53
N VAL A 454 2.13 -8.43 37.29
CA VAL A 454 1.02 -8.05 36.40
C VAL A 454 0.39 -9.35 35.90
N MET A 455 -0.93 -9.45 35.99
CA MET A 455 -1.67 -10.52 35.32
C MET A 455 -2.25 -9.96 34.03
N LEU A 456 -1.95 -10.61 32.91
CA LEU A 456 -2.55 -10.33 31.61
C LEU A 456 -3.63 -11.37 31.35
N VAL A 457 -4.78 -10.92 30.86
CA VAL A 457 -5.92 -11.75 30.48
C VAL A 457 -6.36 -11.35 29.08
N TRP A 458 -6.59 -12.31 28.19
CA TRP A 458 -7.00 -11.99 26.82
C TRP A 458 -8.01 -12.95 26.20
N SER A 459 -8.74 -12.45 25.19
CA SER A 459 -9.75 -13.20 24.44
C SER A 459 -9.15 -14.26 23.52
N THR A 460 -10.02 -15.21 23.13
CA THR A 460 -9.69 -16.33 22.22
C THR A 460 -10.23 -16.11 20.80
N ASN A 461 -10.53 -14.87 20.40
CA ASN A 461 -11.10 -14.56 19.08
C ASN A 461 -10.15 -14.89 17.94
N SER A 462 -8.85 -14.71 18.15
CA SER A 462 -7.80 -15.06 17.17
C SER A 462 -7.79 -16.54 16.83
N GLU A 463 -8.13 -17.40 17.79
CA GLU A 463 -8.09 -18.87 17.65
C GLU A 463 -9.14 -19.44 16.69
N LYS A 464 -10.02 -18.59 16.13
CA LYS A 464 -10.99 -18.98 15.10
C LYS A 464 -10.42 -18.90 13.69
N ASP A 465 -9.29 -18.21 13.54
CA ASP A 465 -8.61 -18.12 12.26
C ASP A 465 -8.08 -19.51 11.85
N PRO A 466 -8.36 -19.98 10.62
CA PRO A 466 -7.91 -21.30 10.15
C PRO A 466 -6.39 -21.49 10.17
N GLN A 467 -5.62 -20.42 10.08
CA GLN A 467 -4.16 -20.43 10.03
C GLN A 467 -3.53 -20.04 11.39
N PHE A 468 -4.33 -19.73 12.42
CA PHE A 468 -3.85 -19.37 13.76
C PHE A 468 -2.84 -20.41 14.27
N GLU A 469 -1.67 -19.94 14.70
CA GLU A 469 -0.58 -20.79 15.21
C GLU A 469 -0.23 -20.48 16.67
N GLY A 470 -0.40 -19.24 17.14
CA GLY A 470 -0.19 -18.98 18.56
C GLY A 470 -0.21 -17.53 19.02
N TYR A 471 0.34 -17.32 20.22
CA TYR A 471 0.46 -16.01 20.85
C TYR A 471 1.91 -15.67 21.25
N LYS A 472 2.33 -14.42 21.01
CA LYS A 472 3.56 -13.82 21.56
C LYS A 472 3.21 -12.67 22.50
N ILE A 473 3.87 -12.60 23.64
CA ILE A 473 3.63 -11.60 24.68
C ILE A 473 4.85 -10.70 24.77
N TYR A 474 4.65 -9.40 24.60
CA TYR A 474 5.72 -8.42 24.64
C TYR A 474 5.51 -7.41 25.77
N ARG A 475 6.62 -6.84 26.23
CA ARG A 475 6.63 -5.86 27.32
C ARG A 475 7.58 -4.72 27.01
N SER A 476 7.09 -3.50 27.17
CA SER A 476 7.86 -2.27 27.09
C SER A 476 7.90 -1.56 28.45
N ALA A 477 9.06 -0.98 28.76
CA ALA A 477 9.27 -0.11 29.93
C ALA A 477 9.51 1.37 29.55
N ASP A 478 9.56 1.69 28.25
CA ASP A 478 9.86 3.02 27.69
C ASP A 478 8.69 3.63 26.93
N GLY A 479 7.47 3.10 27.13
CA GLY A 479 6.26 3.62 26.52
C GLY A 479 6.00 3.11 25.10
N GLY A 480 6.57 1.97 24.74
CA GLY A 480 6.40 1.30 23.44
C GLY A 480 7.47 1.66 22.41
N GLN A 481 8.59 2.27 22.81
CA GLN A 481 9.73 2.50 21.90
C GLN A 481 10.46 1.20 21.62
N THR A 482 10.62 0.36 22.65
CA THR A 482 11.18 -1.00 22.53
C THR A 482 10.28 -2.03 23.21
N TRP A 483 10.30 -3.27 22.71
CA TRP A 483 9.39 -4.35 23.12
C TRP A 483 10.12 -5.57 23.67
N GLY A 484 11.07 -5.36 24.57
CA GLY A 484 11.84 -6.43 25.19
C GLY A 484 13.18 -5.92 25.69
N LEU A 485 14.00 -6.82 26.20
CA LEU A 485 15.41 -6.51 26.49
C LEU A 485 16.34 -6.90 25.36
N ASP A 486 15.89 -7.84 24.53
CA ASP A 486 16.66 -8.44 23.44
C ASP A 486 15.90 -8.25 22.13
N SER A 487 16.66 -8.05 21.05
CA SER A 487 16.18 -8.00 19.68
C SER A 487 17.19 -8.62 18.74
N PHE A 488 16.76 -8.91 17.53
CA PHE A 488 17.61 -9.34 16.43
C PHE A 488 17.20 -8.60 15.16
N GLN A 489 18.08 -8.60 14.16
CA GLN A 489 17.76 -8.12 12.82
C GLN A 489 17.48 -9.31 11.92
N ASP A 490 16.42 -9.23 11.12
CA ASP A 490 16.19 -10.17 10.03
C ASP A 490 17.22 -9.98 8.89
N PHE A 491 17.10 -10.76 7.82
CA PHE A 491 17.94 -10.66 6.62
C PHE A 491 17.83 -9.31 5.91
N GLU A 492 16.78 -8.57 6.26
CA GLU A 492 16.35 -7.33 5.67
C GLU A 492 16.71 -6.10 6.50
N GLY A 493 17.30 -6.29 7.69
CA GLY A 493 17.66 -5.24 8.64
C GLY A 493 16.51 -4.81 9.56
N GLY A 494 15.31 -5.39 9.40
CA GLY A 494 14.15 -5.19 10.25
C GLY A 494 14.43 -5.66 11.67
N ILE A 495 14.13 -4.82 12.66
CA ILE A 495 14.39 -5.12 14.07
C ILE A 495 13.19 -5.87 14.65
N HIS A 496 13.45 -7.08 15.13
CA HIS A 496 12.46 -7.95 15.77
C HIS A 496 12.80 -8.14 17.24
N TYR A 497 11.81 -7.97 18.11
CA TYR A 497 12.01 -8.14 19.54
C TYR A 497 11.78 -9.59 19.96
N ILE A 498 12.53 -10.05 20.97
CA ILE A 498 12.29 -11.36 21.57
C ILE A 498 11.14 -11.25 22.56
N PRO A 499 10.04 -12.02 22.41
CA PRO A 499 8.89 -11.93 23.30
C PRO A 499 9.24 -12.40 24.71
N LEU A 500 8.53 -11.86 25.70
CA LEU A 500 8.60 -12.29 27.09
C LEU A 500 8.13 -13.74 27.26
N ALA A 501 7.14 -14.15 26.46
CA ALA A 501 6.65 -15.52 26.36
C ALA A 501 6.04 -15.76 24.98
N GLN A 502 6.12 -16.99 24.51
CA GLN A 502 5.47 -17.47 23.28
C GLN A 502 4.75 -18.78 23.59
N TYR A 503 3.53 -18.89 23.08
CA TYR A 503 2.70 -20.08 23.15
C TYR A 503 2.33 -20.48 21.72
N ASP A 504 2.68 -21.70 21.36
CA ASP A 504 2.59 -22.27 20.01
C ASP A 504 1.68 -23.49 20.04
N LEU A 505 0.72 -23.58 19.11
CA LEU A 505 -0.23 -24.67 19.01
C LEU A 505 0.50 -26.02 18.97
N ALA A 506 -0.06 -27.04 19.62
CA ALA A 506 0.54 -28.37 19.64
C ALA A 506 0.12 -29.17 18.40
N ASN A 507 0.65 -28.81 17.22
CA ASN A 507 0.27 -29.36 15.91
C ASN A 507 1.47 -29.84 15.05
N ASN A 508 2.71 -29.72 15.56
CA ASN A 508 4.00 -29.96 14.89
C ASN A 508 4.43 -28.90 13.86
N ILE A 509 3.79 -27.74 13.84
CA ILE A 509 4.22 -26.55 13.09
C ILE A 509 5.03 -25.69 14.06
N LYS A 510 6.35 -25.80 14.02
CA LYS A 510 7.23 -25.18 15.03
C LYS A 510 8.61 -24.80 14.51
N GLY A 511 9.30 -24.00 15.30
CA GLY A 511 10.64 -23.49 15.02
C GLY A 511 10.61 -22.38 13.97
N ASN A 512 11.75 -22.10 13.36
CA ASN A 512 11.81 -21.10 12.31
C ASN A 512 11.03 -21.58 11.07
N TYR A 513 10.29 -20.66 10.44
CA TYR A 513 9.62 -20.88 9.18
C TYR A 513 10.61 -21.32 8.09
N LYS A 514 10.17 -22.18 7.17
CA LYS A 514 11.08 -22.87 6.23
C LYS A 514 10.63 -22.86 4.77
N THR A 515 9.42 -22.37 4.50
CA THR A 515 8.86 -22.43 3.14
C THR A 515 9.40 -21.29 2.30
N LEU A 516 9.38 -20.06 2.83
CA LEU A 516 9.83 -18.85 2.16
C LEU A 516 11.08 -18.32 2.88
N PRO A 517 12.24 -18.23 2.20
CA PRO A 517 13.51 -17.82 2.80
C PRO A 517 13.47 -16.45 3.49
N GLU A 518 12.75 -15.49 2.93
CA GLU A 518 12.57 -14.13 3.44
C GLU A 518 11.84 -14.08 4.79
N TYR A 519 11.07 -15.12 5.12
CA TYR A 519 10.42 -15.31 6.42
C TYR A 519 11.15 -16.28 7.34
N ALA A 520 12.34 -16.78 6.97
CA ALA A 520 13.05 -17.78 7.78
C ALA A 520 13.55 -17.26 9.15
N TRP A 521 13.43 -15.96 9.38
CA TRP A 521 13.65 -15.33 10.68
C TRP A 521 12.45 -15.49 11.63
N PHE A 522 11.25 -15.73 11.10
CA PHE A 522 10.03 -15.84 11.90
C PHE A 522 10.00 -17.18 12.65
N ASN A 523 9.98 -17.11 13.98
CA ASN A 523 9.90 -18.29 14.83
C ASN A 523 8.43 -18.60 15.20
N LEU A 524 7.93 -19.74 14.72
CA LEU A 524 6.59 -20.25 14.99
C LEU A 524 6.45 -20.84 16.40
N GLY A 525 7.55 -21.12 17.09
CA GLY A 525 7.52 -21.54 18.49
C GLY A 525 8.02 -22.97 18.71
N SER A 526 7.41 -23.68 19.66
CA SER A 526 7.92 -24.95 20.21
C SER A 526 6.88 -26.02 20.56
N ASP A 527 5.65 -25.96 20.03
CA ASP A 527 4.49 -26.82 20.39
C ASP A 527 4.17 -26.81 21.90
N ASN A 528 4.24 -25.65 22.55
CA ASN A 528 4.08 -25.53 24.02
C ASN A 528 2.68 -25.04 24.44
N TRP A 529 1.66 -25.24 23.62
CA TRP A 529 0.29 -24.78 23.86
C TRP A 529 -0.27 -25.18 25.23
N ASP A 530 0.06 -26.38 25.69
CA ASP A 530 -0.41 -26.91 26.99
C ASP A 530 0.11 -26.10 28.19
N GLU A 531 1.15 -25.28 28.01
CA GLU A 531 1.65 -24.37 29.04
C GLU A 531 0.83 -23.08 29.14
N LEU A 532 0.02 -22.75 28.13
CA LEU A 532 -0.87 -21.59 28.14
C LEU A 532 -2.00 -21.83 29.14
N ARG A 533 -2.08 -20.96 30.14
CA ARG A 533 -3.15 -21.06 31.14
C ARG A 533 -4.44 -20.52 30.56
N ARG A 534 -5.50 -21.32 30.64
CA ARG A 534 -6.84 -20.97 30.18
C ARG A 534 -7.82 -21.05 31.34
N SER A 535 -8.79 -20.15 31.39
CA SER A 535 -9.83 -20.15 32.41
C SER A 535 -11.17 -19.73 31.82
N VAL A 536 -12.25 -20.24 32.39
CA VAL A 536 -13.59 -19.68 32.17
C VAL A 536 -13.79 -18.57 33.20
N VAL A 537 -14.38 -17.45 32.77
CA VAL A 537 -14.75 -16.36 33.67
C VAL A 537 -15.95 -16.81 34.50
N GLU A 538 -15.74 -17.08 35.79
CA GLU A 538 -16.78 -17.60 36.70
C GLU A 538 -17.60 -16.49 37.38
N ILE A 539 -17.01 -15.31 37.51
CA ILE A 539 -17.60 -14.14 38.14
C ILE A 539 -17.25 -12.89 37.34
N ASP A 540 -18.06 -11.85 37.47
CA ASP A 540 -17.85 -10.56 36.82
C ASP A 540 -16.67 -9.81 37.49
N SER A 541 -15.45 -10.22 37.13
CA SER A 541 -14.18 -9.71 37.71
C SER A 541 -13.29 -8.98 36.73
N PHE A 542 -13.69 -8.92 35.46
CA PHE A 542 -12.92 -8.34 34.36
C PHE A 542 -13.74 -7.24 33.69
N GLN A 543 -13.07 -6.20 33.21
CA GLN A 543 -13.73 -5.08 32.53
C GLN A 543 -14.25 -5.47 31.14
N TYR A 544 -13.55 -6.35 30.43
CA TYR A 544 -13.83 -6.65 29.02
C TYR A 544 -14.39 -8.06 28.76
N PHE A 545 -14.53 -8.89 29.80
CA PHE A 545 -14.96 -10.28 29.66
C PHE A 545 -16.19 -10.58 30.52
N ASN A 546 -17.16 -11.29 29.96
CA ASN A 546 -18.38 -11.67 30.64
C ASN A 546 -18.25 -13.05 31.29
N VAL A 547 -19.12 -13.32 32.27
CA VAL A 547 -19.25 -14.65 32.86
C VAL A 547 -19.57 -15.68 31.77
N GLY A 548 -18.76 -16.75 31.71
CA GLY A 548 -18.85 -17.80 30.69
C GLY A 548 -17.84 -17.67 29.55
N ASP A 549 -17.20 -16.51 29.38
CA ASP A 549 -16.14 -16.34 28.38
C ASP A 549 -14.93 -17.20 28.75
N THR A 550 -14.28 -17.77 27.74
CA THR A 550 -12.96 -18.42 27.92
C THR A 550 -11.88 -17.40 27.64
N VAL A 551 -10.92 -17.30 28.55
CA VAL A 551 -9.81 -16.36 28.47
C VAL A 551 -8.48 -17.07 28.69
N ASN A 552 -7.44 -16.50 28.09
CA ASN A 552 -6.05 -16.90 28.27
C ASN A 552 -5.40 -16.03 29.34
N ILE A 553 -4.46 -16.57 30.12
CA ILE A 553 -3.88 -15.90 31.30
C ILE A 553 -2.36 -16.04 31.32
N PHE A 554 -1.67 -14.92 31.54
CA PHE A 554 -0.23 -14.86 31.76
C PHE A 554 0.08 -14.03 33.01
N ILE A 555 1.14 -14.38 33.74
CA ILE A 555 1.56 -13.64 34.95
C ILE A 555 3.02 -13.24 34.81
N ASP A 556 3.27 -11.96 34.58
CA ASP A 556 4.62 -11.38 34.68
C ASP A 556 4.95 -11.11 36.16
N ASN A 557 5.99 -11.77 36.68
CA ASN A 557 6.50 -11.53 38.04
C ASN A 557 7.83 -10.74 38.04
N ASN A 558 8.33 -10.35 36.87
CA ASN A 558 9.58 -9.63 36.69
C ASN A 558 9.32 -8.13 36.50
N VAL A 559 8.47 -7.55 37.35
CA VAL A 559 8.08 -6.14 37.32
C VAL A 559 8.40 -5.43 38.62
N ILE A 560 8.72 -4.16 38.49
CA ILE A 560 8.95 -3.25 39.62
C ILE A 560 7.70 -2.42 39.85
N ASN A 561 7.17 -2.45 41.08
CA ASN A 561 6.04 -1.62 41.47
C ASN A 561 6.31 -0.15 41.17
N GLY A 562 5.29 0.51 40.60
CA GLY A 562 5.31 1.94 40.36
C GLY A 562 6.00 2.38 39.08
N LEU A 563 6.69 1.47 38.37
CA LEU A 563 7.06 1.69 36.97
C LEU A 563 5.83 1.43 36.10
N LYS A 564 5.62 2.28 35.09
CA LYS A 564 4.58 2.03 34.08
C LYS A 564 5.15 1.07 33.04
N TYR A 565 4.42 0.00 32.78
CA TYR A 565 4.70 -0.92 31.68
C TYR A 565 3.61 -0.83 30.64
N ARG A 566 4.00 -1.07 29.39
CA ARG A 566 3.08 -1.36 28.30
C ARG A 566 3.26 -2.81 27.89
N TYR A 567 2.18 -3.52 27.62
CA TYR A 567 2.18 -4.86 27.07
C TYR A 567 1.40 -4.87 25.78
N TYR A 568 1.78 -5.73 24.84
CA TYR A 568 0.86 -6.18 23.81
C TYR A 568 0.95 -7.69 23.64
N ILE A 569 -0.15 -8.28 23.18
CA ILE A 569 -0.24 -9.70 22.85
C ILE A 569 -0.51 -9.81 21.36
N ALA A 570 0.42 -10.43 20.64
CA ALA A 570 0.27 -10.67 19.21
C ALA A 570 -0.26 -12.08 19.00
N ALA A 571 -1.34 -12.22 18.23
CA ALA A 571 -1.63 -13.49 17.59
C ALA A 571 -0.79 -13.61 16.31
N TYR A 572 -0.37 -14.82 15.98
CA TYR A 572 0.32 -15.10 14.72
C TYR A 572 -0.23 -16.37 14.07
N ASP A 573 -0.07 -16.45 12.76
CA ASP A 573 -0.46 -17.60 11.93
C ASP A 573 0.76 -18.43 11.49
N SER A 574 0.48 -19.53 10.78
CA SER A 574 1.50 -20.44 10.22
C SER A 574 2.00 -20.03 8.83
N GLY A 575 1.42 -19.00 8.21
CA GLY A 575 1.49 -18.73 6.78
C GLY A 575 0.77 -19.79 5.93
N ASN A 576 0.63 -19.52 4.63
CA ASN A 576 -0.06 -20.40 3.67
C ASN A 576 0.87 -20.97 2.57
N GLY A 577 2.16 -20.60 2.58
CA GLY A 577 3.16 -21.07 1.63
C GLY A 577 3.32 -20.22 0.36
N ILE A 578 2.39 -19.29 0.12
CA ILE A 578 2.53 -18.19 -0.85
C ILE A 578 2.95 -16.92 -0.10
N ILE A 579 2.34 -16.69 1.06
CA ILE A 579 2.67 -15.63 2.00
C ILE A 579 3.15 -16.27 3.29
N GLY A 580 4.20 -15.67 3.86
CA GLY A 580 4.78 -16.13 5.11
C GLY A 580 3.90 -15.82 6.31
N PRO A 581 4.32 -16.23 7.52
CA PRO A 581 3.57 -16.00 8.73
C PRO A 581 3.32 -14.52 9.01
N LEU A 582 2.11 -14.17 9.45
CA LEU A 582 1.75 -12.83 9.88
C LEU A 582 1.54 -12.76 11.40
N GLU A 583 1.79 -11.59 11.96
CA GLU A 583 1.70 -11.31 13.40
C GLU A 583 1.11 -9.93 13.64
N ASN A 584 0.21 -9.79 14.63
CA ASN A 584 -0.32 -8.48 14.96
C ASN A 584 0.73 -7.54 15.56
N GLY A 585 0.78 -6.30 15.08
CA GLY A 585 1.50 -5.22 15.74
C GLY A 585 0.82 -4.71 17.02
N ALA A 586 1.55 -3.93 17.81
CA ALA A 586 0.98 -3.24 18.95
C ALA A 586 0.08 -2.07 18.50
N SER A 587 -1.14 -1.99 19.03
CA SER A 587 -1.99 -0.80 18.86
C SER A 587 -1.33 0.48 19.39
N ASN A 588 -1.50 1.57 18.63
CA ASN A 588 -1.03 2.91 19.01
C ASN A 588 -1.77 3.49 20.23
N ASN A 589 -3.01 3.04 20.49
CA ASN A 589 -3.81 3.53 21.61
C ASN A 589 -4.06 2.44 22.66
N PRO A 590 -3.24 2.34 23.72
CA PRO A 590 -3.37 1.30 24.74
C PRO A 590 -4.55 1.50 25.72
N ALA A 591 -5.37 2.55 25.51
CA ALA A 591 -6.55 2.83 26.32
C ALA A 591 -7.84 2.30 25.69
N GLU A 592 -7.78 1.85 24.44
CA GLU A 592 -8.91 1.27 23.73
C GLU A 592 -8.96 -0.25 23.92
N MET A 593 -10.11 -0.84 23.63
CA MET A 593 -10.30 -2.29 23.67
C MET A 593 -9.57 -2.95 22.49
N ASN A 594 -8.30 -3.28 22.68
CA ASN A 594 -7.44 -3.90 21.67
C ASN A 594 -6.37 -4.79 22.31
N ASN A 595 -5.31 -5.11 21.56
CA ASN A 595 -4.25 -6.01 21.98
C ASN A 595 -3.13 -5.38 22.82
N THR A 596 -3.21 -4.09 23.11
CA THR A 596 -2.19 -3.32 23.85
C THR A 596 -2.77 -2.69 25.10
N VAL A 597 -2.06 -2.78 26.22
CA VAL A 597 -2.49 -2.23 27.52
C VAL A 597 -1.34 -1.56 28.26
N GLU A 598 -1.66 -0.54 29.06
CA GLU A 598 -0.74 0.07 30.02
C GLU A 598 -1.13 -0.24 31.46
N VAL A 599 -0.13 -0.51 32.30
CA VAL A 599 -0.36 -0.89 33.70
C VAL A 599 0.78 -0.45 34.61
N ILE A 600 0.43 -0.07 35.83
CA ILE A 600 1.40 0.24 36.90
C ILE A 600 1.21 -0.79 38.03
N PRO A 601 2.07 -1.81 38.15
CA PRO A 601 2.03 -2.74 39.27
C PRO A 601 2.24 -2.00 40.59
N GLN A 602 1.58 -2.47 41.65
CA GLN A 602 1.57 -1.76 42.92
C GLN A 602 1.29 -2.70 44.09
N ALA A 603 1.86 -2.35 45.25
CA ALA A 603 1.53 -3.00 46.50
C ALA A 603 0.07 -2.67 46.89
N PRO A 604 -0.63 -3.59 47.58
CA PRO A 604 -1.97 -3.32 48.06
C PRO A 604 -1.99 -2.10 49.00
N GLN A 605 -3.08 -1.33 48.94
CA GLN A 605 -3.29 -0.21 49.84
C GLN A 605 -3.24 -0.66 51.31
N ALA A 606 -2.57 0.14 52.14
CA ALA A 606 -2.59 -0.05 53.57
C ALA A 606 -3.99 0.25 54.14
N ARG A 607 -4.63 -0.75 54.76
CA ARG A 607 -5.98 -0.61 55.35
C ARG A 607 -6.00 -0.44 56.87
N SER A 608 -5.02 -1.02 57.58
CA SER A 608 -5.00 -1.04 59.05
C SER A 608 -3.65 -0.67 59.67
N SER A 609 -2.57 -0.61 58.88
CA SER A 609 -1.23 -0.35 59.38
C SER A 609 -0.30 0.18 58.27
N LEU A 610 0.61 1.10 58.63
CA LEU A 610 1.63 1.64 57.72
C LEU A 610 2.91 0.80 57.64
N GLN A 611 2.98 -0.37 58.28
CA GLN A 611 4.19 -1.20 58.33
C GLN A 611 4.75 -1.55 56.94
N ASN A 612 3.88 -1.70 55.94
CA ASN A 612 4.27 -2.06 54.57
C ASN A 612 4.60 -0.87 53.67
N VAL A 613 4.45 0.38 54.15
CA VAL A 613 4.85 1.56 53.37
C VAL A 613 6.36 1.54 53.11
N ARG A 614 6.79 1.64 51.86
CA ARG A 614 8.21 1.65 51.49
C ARG A 614 8.53 2.87 50.64
N VAL A 615 9.81 3.23 50.63
CA VAL A 615 10.37 4.25 49.73
C VAL A 615 11.26 3.52 48.73
N VAL A 616 11.02 3.71 47.44
CA VAL A 616 11.75 3.04 46.36
C VAL A 616 12.10 4.03 45.22
N PRO A 617 13.33 3.96 44.66
CA PRO A 617 14.48 3.26 45.21
C PRO A 617 14.97 3.93 46.52
N ASN A 618 15.59 3.16 47.40
CA ASN A 618 16.22 3.66 48.63
C ASN A 618 17.34 2.70 49.07
N PRO A 619 18.64 3.05 48.88
CA PRO A 619 19.13 4.33 48.40
C PRO A 619 18.68 4.64 46.96
N TYR A 620 18.46 5.92 46.67
CA TYR A 620 18.35 6.43 45.30
C TYR A 620 19.75 6.70 44.78
N MET A 621 20.13 6.07 43.66
CA MET A 621 21.38 6.34 42.96
C MET A 621 21.08 7.06 41.65
N VAL A 622 21.86 8.08 41.31
CA VAL A 622 21.81 8.66 39.97
C VAL A 622 22.36 7.58 39.01
N ALA A 623 21.61 7.26 37.94
CA ALA A 623 21.76 6.10 37.03
C ALA A 623 20.98 4.80 37.36
N GLU A 624 19.84 4.87 38.07
CA GLU A 624 18.94 3.70 38.22
C GLU A 624 18.16 3.34 36.93
N LEU A 625 17.67 2.10 36.82
CA LEU A 625 16.82 1.61 35.69
C LEU A 625 15.61 2.50 35.37
N TRP A 626 15.24 3.38 36.30
CA TRP A 626 14.17 4.36 36.24
C TRP A 626 14.49 5.57 35.34
N GLU A 627 15.75 5.73 34.92
CA GLU A 627 16.24 6.86 34.14
C GLU A 627 16.29 6.58 32.62
N ARG A 628 15.80 5.43 32.14
CA ARG A 628 15.75 5.09 30.70
C ARG A 628 14.47 5.57 29.98
N GLY A 629 13.97 6.76 30.32
CA GLY A 629 12.81 7.38 29.66
C GLY A 629 12.67 8.88 29.95
N LEU A 630 11.66 9.52 29.36
CA LEU A 630 11.41 10.98 29.37
C LEU A 630 11.07 11.62 30.76
N LYS A 631 11.32 10.96 31.90
CA LYS A 631 10.98 11.50 33.23
C LYS A 631 12.21 11.78 34.11
N ASP A 632 12.21 13.00 34.65
CA ASP A 632 13.08 13.51 35.72
C ASP A 632 13.24 12.54 36.90
N HIS A 633 14.35 12.69 37.63
CA HIS A 633 14.69 12.04 38.89
C HIS A 633 13.47 11.84 39.82
N GLN A 634 13.16 10.59 40.20
CA GLN A 634 11.98 10.29 41.03
C GLN A 634 12.19 9.21 42.10
N ILE A 635 11.52 9.40 43.23
CA ILE A 635 11.34 8.42 44.31
C ILE A 635 9.85 8.21 44.53
N GLN A 636 9.46 7.00 44.91
CA GLN A 636 8.09 6.66 45.21
C GLN A 636 7.88 6.17 46.64
N PHE A 637 6.82 6.68 47.26
CA PHE A 637 6.24 6.11 48.47
C PHE A 637 5.17 5.11 48.06
N THR A 638 5.39 3.83 48.33
CA THR A 638 4.52 2.71 47.91
C THR A 638 3.79 2.10 49.10
N GLY A 639 2.65 1.43 48.84
CA GLY A 639 1.84 0.79 49.88
C GLY A 639 1.14 1.78 50.81
N LEU A 640 0.87 2.99 50.32
CA LEU A 640 0.17 4.03 51.07
C LEU A 640 -1.31 3.67 51.31
N PRO A 641 -1.92 4.19 52.39
CA PRO A 641 -3.38 4.18 52.51
C PRO A 641 -4.00 5.15 51.50
N GLU A 642 -5.33 5.11 51.39
CA GLU A 642 -6.10 5.96 50.47
C GLU A 642 -5.76 7.46 50.60
N LYS A 643 -5.57 7.96 51.83
CA LYS A 643 -5.15 9.35 52.09
C LYS A 643 -3.97 9.40 53.04
N ALA A 644 -2.91 10.09 52.64
CA ALA A 644 -1.72 10.31 53.47
C ALA A 644 -1.07 11.67 53.21
N THR A 645 -0.45 12.24 54.24
CA THR A 645 0.46 13.39 54.12
C THR A 645 1.87 12.92 54.37
N ILE A 646 2.77 13.19 53.43
CA ILE A 646 4.19 12.82 53.50
C ILE A 646 4.99 14.11 53.64
N ARG A 647 5.75 14.23 54.73
CA ARG A 647 6.67 15.36 54.96
C ARG A 647 8.09 14.88 54.88
N ILE A 648 8.91 15.56 54.10
CA ILE A 648 10.30 15.21 53.84
C ILE A 648 11.21 16.28 54.43
N PHE A 649 12.24 15.88 55.16
CA PHE A 649 13.16 16.74 55.88
C PHE A 649 14.62 16.40 55.54
N ASN A 650 15.51 17.39 55.60
CA ASN A 650 16.94 17.14 55.55
C ASN A 650 17.49 16.74 56.94
N ALA A 651 18.79 16.47 57.02
CA ALA A 651 19.46 16.11 58.28
C ALA A 651 19.44 17.22 59.36
N ALA A 652 19.21 18.49 58.98
CA ALA A 652 19.04 19.60 59.92
C ALA A 652 17.59 19.72 60.45
N GLY A 653 16.65 18.88 59.97
CA GLY A 653 15.24 18.93 60.33
C GLY A 653 14.43 19.98 59.57
N GLU A 654 14.99 20.59 58.53
CA GLU A 654 14.28 21.56 57.69
C GLU A 654 13.32 20.84 56.74
N LEU A 655 12.10 21.35 56.64
CA LEU A 655 11.07 20.78 55.75
C LEU A 655 11.43 21.04 54.28
N ILE A 656 11.78 19.99 53.55
CA ILE A 656 12.13 20.03 52.13
C ILE A 656 10.88 20.10 51.26
N ARG A 657 9.94 19.17 51.48
CA ARG A 657 8.68 19.10 50.73
C ARG A 657 7.56 18.45 51.55
N THR A 658 6.33 18.82 51.23
CA THR A 658 5.13 18.10 51.68
C THR A 658 4.40 17.58 50.47
N LEU A 659 4.13 16.28 50.43
CA LEU A 659 3.35 15.60 49.40
C LEU A 659 2.02 15.17 50.01
N ARG A 660 0.95 15.27 49.22
CA ARG A 660 -0.38 14.81 49.60
C ARG A 660 -0.76 13.66 48.68
N HIS A 661 -1.01 12.50 49.27
CA HIS A 661 -1.57 11.35 48.59
C HIS A 661 -3.08 11.38 48.79
N ASP A 662 -3.81 11.51 47.69
CA ASP A 662 -5.26 11.45 47.63
C ASP A 662 -5.66 10.71 46.34
N PRO A 663 -6.73 9.90 46.34
CA PRO A 663 -7.14 9.12 45.16
C PRO A 663 -7.49 10.00 43.95
N THR A 664 -7.89 11.24 44.20
CA THR A 664 -8.29 12.17 43.13
C THR A 664 -7.10 12.79 42.39
N THR A 665 -5.90 12.74 42.96
CA THR A 665 -4.71 13.43 42.43
C THR A 665 -3.56 12.49 42.10
N SER A 666 -3.68 11.20 42.42
CA SER A 666 -2.58 10.24 42.34
C SER A 666 -2.81 9.27 41.18
N LEU A 667 -1.76 8.97 40.42
CA LEU A 667 -1.82 8.03 39.28
C LEU A 667 -2.22 6.62 39.69
N THR A 668 -1.95 6.23 40.94
CA THR A 668 -2.40 4.95 41.49
C THR A 668 -2.90 5.12 42.92
N PRO A 669 -3.75 4.21 43.42
CA PRO A 669 -4.35 4.33 44.75
C PRO A 669 -3.36 4.16 45.92
N SER A 670 -2.16 3.64 45.71
CA SER A 670 -1.21 3.28 46.78
C SER A 670 0.19 3.90 46.63
N ILE A 671 0.42 4.73 45.60
CA ILE A 671 1.73 5.30 45.30
C ILE A 671 1.67 6.83 45.23
N CYS A 672 2.60 7.49 45.93
CA CYS A 672 2.85 8.92 45.81
C CYS A 672 4.28 9.18 45.33
N ILE A 673 4.45 10.03 44.31
CA ILE A 673 5.73 10.31 43.66
C ILE A 673 6.35 11.59 44.25
N TRP A 674 7.66 11.54 44.47
CA TRP A 674 8.50 12.70 44.74
C TRP A 674 9.52 12.88 43.61
N ASP A 675 9.49 14.03 42.97
CA ASP A 675 10.38 14.49 41.89
C ASP A 675 11.77 14.96 42.35
N LEU A 676 12.16 14.64 43.59
CA LEU A 676 13.42 15.08 44.21
C LEU A 676 13.62 16.61 44.20
N LYS A 677 12.55 17.39 44.06
CA LYS A 677 12.60 18.85 44.19
C LYS A 677 12.11 19.27 45.57
N ASN A 678 12.61 20.40 46.05
CA ASN A 678 12.13 21.04 47.28
C ASN A 678 10.85 21.87 47.02
N ARG A 679 10.32 22.51 48.05
CA ARG A 679 9.13 23.40 47.97
C ARG A 679 9.29 24.61 47.05
N TYR A 680 10.51 24.94 46.62
CA TYR A 680 10.84 26.01 45.68
C TYR A 680 11.11 25.47 44.26
N ASN A 681 10.77 24.20 44.00
CA ASN A 681 10.97 23.53 42.71
C ASN A 681 12.45 23.37 42.30
N GLN A 682 13.37 23.36 43.27
CA GLN A 682 14.80 23.13 43.03
C GLN A 682 15.18 21.71 43.39
N LEU A 683 15.98 21.04 42.56
CA LEU A 683 16.52 19.71 42.86
C LEU A 683 17.30 19.74 44.18
N ILE A 684 17.10 18.71 44.99
CA ILE A 684 17.77 18.56 46.28
C ILE A 684 19.20 18.03 46.11
N ALA A 685 20.09 18.38 47.05
CA ALA A 685 21.45 17.86 47.05
C ALA A 685 21.49 16.37 47.51
N PRO A 686 22.51 15.60 47.11
CA PRO A 686 22.73 14.26 47.64
C PRO A 686 22.93 14.28 49.16
N GLY A 687 22.51 13.22 49.83
CA GLY A 687 22.59 13.13 51.29
C GLY A 687 21.47 12.31 51.91
N VAL A 688 21.41 12.37 53.24
CA VAL A 688 20.39 11.67 54.04
C VAL A 688 19.21 12.60 54.29
N TYR A 689 18.03 12.12 53.92
CA TYR A 689 16.74 12.74 54.19
C TYR A 689 15.90 11.86 55.10
N PHE A 690 14.91 12.47 55.74
CA PHE A 690 13.97 11.79 56.61
C PHE A 690 12.56 12.05 56.11
N TYR A 691 11.68 11.06 56.24
CA TYR A 691 10.27 11.24 55.93
C TYR A 691 9.39 10.93 57.14
N HIS A 692 8.25 11.60 57.18
CA HIS A 692 7.14 11.33 58.09
C HIS A 692 5.86 11.18 57.26
N VAL A 693 5.30 9.98 57.26
CA VAL A 693 4.00 9.66 56.66
C VAL A 693 2.97 9.71 57.79
N SER A 694 1.92 10.51 57.62
CA SER A 694 0.81 10.62 58.58
C SER A 694 -0.51 10.39 57.85
N SER A 695 -1.39 9.58 58.45
CA SER A 695 -2.67 9.17 57.90
C SER A 695 -3.67 8.85 59.01
N ALA A 696 -4.94 8.61 58.66
CA ALA A 696 -5.96 8.18 59.62
C ALA A 696 -5.66 6.83 60.28
N ILE A 697 -4.84 5.98 59.65
CA ILE A 697 -4.49 4.64 60.14
C ILE A 697 -3.15 4.60 60.90
N GLY A 698 -2.53 5.76 61.16
CA GLY A 698 -1.33 5.90 61.96
C GLY A 698 -0.23 6.75 61.32
N GLU A 699 0.97 6.66 61.90
CA GLU A 699 2.15 7.41 61.46
C GLU A 699 3.35 6.48 61.25
N LYS A 700 4.23 6.86 60.31
CA LYS A 700 5.49 6.16 60.03
C LYS A 700 6.59 7.17 59.74
N THR A 701 7.78 6.90 60.26
CA THR A 701 9.00 7.62 59.89
C THR A 701 10.00 6.69 59.24
N GLY A 702 10.92 7.27 58.47
CA GLY A 702 12.05 6.54 57.92
C GLY A 702 13.09 7.47 57.31
N LYS A 703 14.11 6.86 56.70
CA LYS A 703 15.24 7.57 56.08
C LYS A 703 15.25 7.31 54.58
N ILE A 704 15.76 8.27 53.82
CA ILE A 704 16.00 8.18 52.38
C ILE A 704 17.46 8.56 52.18
N LEU A 705 18.22 7.73 51.49
CA LEU A 705 19.59 8.05 51.10
C LEU A 705 19.62 8.40 49.62
N ILE A 706 20.15 9.57 49.28
CA ILE A 706 20.35 10.03 47.90
C ILE A 706 21.84 10.04 47.63
N VAL A 707 22.27 9.32 46.59
CA VAL A 707 23.67 9.15 46.19
C VAL A 707 23.83 9.61 44.73
N LEU A 708 24.92 10.33 44.45
CA LEU A 708 25.34 10.66 43.07
C LEU A 708 26.11 9.52 42.44
#